data_AF-A0A7G8UN25-F1
#
_entry.id   AF-A0A7G8UN25-F1
#
_cell.length_a   1.000
_cell.length_b   1.000
_cell.length_c   1.000
_cell.angle_alpha   90.00
_cell.angle_beta   90.00
_cell.angle_gamma   90.00
#
_symmetry.space_group_name_H-M   'P 1'
#
loop_
_entity.id
_entity.type
_entity.pdbx_description
1 polymer ?
#
loop_
_entity_poly.entity_id
_entity_poly.type
_entity_poly.pdbx_seq_one_letter_code
_entity_poly.pdbx_strand_id
1 'polypeptide(L)'
;MRALRNKRLLAIAAVVAALLFFFLYRTYAPKPSYPTLDRTTLMPFLQSDDQTPNYFTYLGSLPEFTANAAQTQRETIIKASDFTAVGEGTPISITDEIASASEMLLWDGGSGWVEWEVEVPVEGLYTIEVAYEPQEGSFASVVRGMQVDGEYPFEEAGRLTLPRNWKDAVYPYKKDALGNELRPVTEQMQSVMTEPLADFTLSSEPLIWHFTAGAHTLRMVGQREPVALASIGIVPYTPPISYSAYKAVNSTAVTQDGNEADDWYTLLEAEGYTRKSDPGIQTSSYSEPHISPDPKGRTAYNVLGGDRWKKAGDWVEWEVDVPVSGFYELEIKYLQSMQTTSTYHTITIDGEVPFSELLAYEKKTNSSFQLHPLQGESGEPFRFYLEAGKRKLRITADASPVAPAVYALQNMLQELSLLDKDMRLITGNYSATGADQDLNRSWEIKRYDPEIEAKLELLVEKSEAIAAYVDGLSGRQTPVSSALKVALSTYRDMLEDVNEIPNQMKEFSRIQSSLGTWISQMAEQKMMLDYIVLKTPGTDTGLKESTALSRASYMGVNFFRTFYMDYSRKSLNKDKALTVWVGRGRDYVDIMQEMIDQQFTPQTGIPVNVNLMPNPNALILGNAAGDQPDVALGIATETAIEYAMRGAIADLEQFDNFEEVLARFHPGVMRAHQYDGGTYALPELQNFQLMFYRTDVFEQLGIEPPDTWEDVFRIMPTLLEKGMTFYYPPGDFSTIFYQNGAEFWDGTGMSSYLGDSASVKAFKQWTDMFTKHSLPLEIPAFFEHFRLGDLPIGLGDLTTYVQLSVAAPDIIGQWAVAPIPGVKQADGTVARWSQQGTVSGMIMKKSDKYEESWAFLDWWTSEQVQAEFGNSMESLYGLEYRWNTANVDAMASLSWSGSELEALHEQARWVKNIPLVPGHYFLGRELGFAWNSVVLSGEPFIEALEQARNSLQREMWRKQKDLGLQADTDLGIVPYQTPFFMKGGE
;
A
#
# COMPACT_ATOMS: atom_id res chain seq x y z
N MET A 1 -18.96 29.87 58.22
CA MET A 1 -19.03 30.27 56.78
C MET A 1 -17.87 31.16 56.31
N ARG A 2 -17.48 32.25 57.00
CA ARG A 2 -16.34 33.11 56.59
C ARG A 2 -14.98 32.38 56.48
N ALA A 3 -14.68 31.45 57.39
CA ALA A 3 -13.43 30.69 57.38
C ALA A 3 -13.30 29.71 56.20
N LEU A 4 -14.41 29.10 55.75
CA LEU A 4 -14.44 28.22 54.57
C LEU A 4 -14.28 29.00 53.26
N ARG A 5 -14.81 30.23 53.20
CA ARG A 5 -14.66 31.11 52.03
C ARG A 5 -13.21 31.56 51.84
N ASN A 6 -12.51 31.88 52.94
CA ASN A 6 -11.10 32.28 52.88
C ASN A 6 -10.18 31.11 52.51
N LYS A 7 -10.45 29.89 52.97
CA LYS A 7 -9.70 28.69 52.56
C LYS A 7 -9.87 28.37 51.06
N ARG A 8 -11.06 28.56 50.50
CA ARG A 8 -11.31 28.41 49.05
C ARG A 8 -10.61 29.48 48.22
N LEU A 9 -10.62 30.74 48.67
CA LEU A 9 -9.89 31.83 48.00
C LEU A 9 -8.37 31.61 48.02
N LEU A 10 -7.82 31.10 49.13
CA LEU A 10 -6.41 30.71 49.22
C LEU A 10 -6.06 29.52 48.33
N ALA A 11 -6.94 28.51 48.24
CA ALA A 11 -6.73 27.38 47.34
C ALA A 11 -6.78 27.81 45.86
N ILE A 12 -7.72 28.67 45.48
CA ILE A 12 -7.80 29.22 44.12
C ILE A 12 -6.58 30.10 43.83
N ALA A 13 -6.16 30.95 44.76
CA ALA A 13 -4.95 31.76 44.59
C ALA A 13 -3.69 30.91 44.47
N ALA A 14 -3.58 29.79 45.21
CA ALA A 14 -2.48 28.85 45.09
C ALA A 14 -2.48 28.10 43.75
N VAL A 15 -3.66 27.70 43.25
CA VAL A 15 -3.79 27.09 41.91
C VAL A 15 -3.46 28.10 40.81
N VAL A 16 -3.94 29.34 40.91
CA VAL A 16 -3.61 30.41 39.96
C VAL A 16 -2.13 30.76 40.01
N ALA A 17 -1.52 30.81 41.19
CA ALA A 17 -0.08 31.00 41.34
C ALA A 17 0.73 29.82 40.80
N ALA A 18 0.28 28.58 41.00
CA ALA A 18 0.90 27.38 40.44
C ALA A 18 0.77 27.34 38.91
N LEU A 19 -0.38 27.74 38.35
CA LEU A 19 -0.58 27.88 36.91
C LEU A 19 0.26 29.02 36.34
N LEU A 20 0.32 30.17 36.98
CA LEU A 20 1.19 31.29 36.59
C LEU A 20 2.66 30.90 36.68
N PHE A 21 3.07 30.16 37.72
CA PHE A 21 4.43 29.66 37.86
C PHE A 21 4.74 28.58 36.82
N PHE A 22 3.80 27.69 36.51
CA PHE A 22 3.94 26.70 35.44
C PHE A 22 4.06 27.38 34.08
N PHE A 23 3.24 28.39 33.79
CA PHE A 23 3.34 29.18 32.56
C PHE A 23 4.65 29.98 32.53
N LEU A 24 5.02 30.72 33.59
CA LEU A 24 6.28 31.46 33.67
C LEU A 24 7.50 30.54 33.56
N TYR A 25 7.49 29.40 34.25
CA TYR A 25 8.56 28.40 34.14
C TYR A 25 8.64 27.83 32.73
N ARG A 26 7.53 27.52 32.07
CA ARG A 26 7.53 27.05 30.69
C ARG A 26 7.97 28.13 29.69
N THR A 27 7.72 29.41 29.98
CA THR A 27 8.13 30.54 29.13
C THR A 27 9.61 30.91 29.34
N TYR A 28 10.17 30.73 30.53
CA TYR A 28 11.54 31.11 30.90
C TYR A 28 12.52 29.95 31.07
N ALA A 29 12.05 28.69 31.07
CA ALA A 29 12.94 27.54 31.05
C ALA A 29 13.78 27.58 29.76
N PRO A 30 15.11 27.39 29.84
CA PRO A 30 15.95 27.30 28.66
C PRO A 30 15.41 26.17 27.78
N LYS A 31 14.96 26.51 26.57
CA LYS A 31 14.58 25.50 25.59
C LYS A 31 15.85 24.71 25.26
N PRO A 32 15.80 23.36 25.31
CA PRO A 32 16.92 22.57 24.82
C PRO A 32 17.21 22.98 23.37
N SER A 33 18.49 23.23 23.08
CA SER A 33 18.97 23.55 21.75
C SER A 33 19.23 22.23 21.03
N TYR A 34 18.59 22.04 19.88
CA TYR A 34 18.84 20.92 18.99
C TYR A 34 19.56 21.48 17.77
N PRO A 35 20.89 21.38 17.70
CA PRO A 35 21.63 21.89 16.54
C PRO A 35 21.23 21.10 15.29
N THR A 36 21.01 21.80 14.18
CA THR A 36 20.86 21.15 12.87
C THR A 36 22.16 20.46 12.53
N LEU A 37 22.13 19.14 12.45
CA LEU A 37 23.29 18.33 12.10
C LEU A 37 23.33 18.14 10.58
N ASP A 38 24.54 18.19 10.01
CA ASP A 38 24.76 17.90 8.59
C ASP A 38 24.55 16.39 8.34
N ARG A 39 24.06 16.03 7.14
CA ARG A 39 23.97 14.64 6.66
C ARG A 39 25.29 13.89 6.75
N THR A 40 26.44 14.60 6.70
CA THR A 40 27.77 14.00 6.91
C THR A 40 27.91 13.27 8.25
N THR A 41 27.07 13.61 9.24
CA THR A 41 27.04 12.94 10.55
C THR A 41 26.60 11.48 10.44
N LEU A 42 25.76 11.15 9.47
CA LEU A 42 25.26 9.80 9.25
C LEU A 42 26.01 9.03 8.16
N MET A 43 26.80 9.71 7.32
CA MET A 43 27.57 9.11 6.22
C MET A 43 28.40 7.87 6.61
N PRO A 44 29.06 7.80 7.78
CA PRO A 44 29.78 6.59 8.18
C PRO A 44 28.90 5.33 8.29
N PHE A 45 27.59 5.49 8.46
CA PHE A 45 26.63 4.39 8.59
C PHE A 45 25.89 4.07 7.29
N LEU A 46 26.19 4.80 6.22
CA LEU A 46 25.57 4.63 4.91
C LEU A 46 26.43 3.79 3.96
N GLN A 47 27.63 3.35 4.35
CA GLN A 47 28.49 2.53 3.50
C GLN A 47 28.11 1.05 3.59
N SER A 48 28.09 0.35 2.45
CA SER A 48 28.01 -1.12 2.38
C SER A 48 29.36 -1.68 1.92
N ASP A 49 29.80 -2.78 2.52
CA ASP A 49 31.18 -3.26 2.39
C ASP A 49 31.49 -4.03 1.09
N ASP A 50 30.51 -4.32 0.21
CA ASP A 50 30.75 -5.17 -0.98
C ASP A 50 29.72 -5.02 -2.14
N GLN A 51 28.92 -3.95 -2.19
CA GLN A 51 27.87 -3.78 -3.21
C GLN A 51 27.98 -2.43 -3.94
N THR A 52 27.27 -2.29 -5.06
CA THR A 52 27.07 -1.02 -5.77
C THR A 52 26.80 0.10 -4.76
N PRO A 53 27.53 1.24 -4.79
CA PRO A 53 27.39 2.26 -3.78
C PRO A 53 25.98 2.87 -3.82
N ASN A 54 25.39 3.23 -2.67
CA ASN A 54 24.18 4.05 -2.70
C ASN A 54 24.48 5.46 -3.24
N TYR A 55 23.42 6.17 -3.63
CA TYR A 55 23.51 7.48 -4.25
C TYR A 55 24.30 8.50 -3.41
N PHE A 56 24.14 8.47 -2.08
CA PHE A 56 24.88 9.37 -1.18
C PHE A 56 26.39 9.13 -1.19
N THR A 57 26.80 7.86 -1.18
CA THR A 57 28.22 7.44 -1.24
C THR A 57 28.80 7.77 -2.61
N TYR A 58 28.05 7.50 -3.67
CA TYR A 58 28.40 7.84 -5.04
C TYR A 58 28.64 9.35 -5.18
N LEU A 59 27.71 10.21 -4.75
CA LEU A 59 27.88 11.67 -4.77
C LEU A 59 29.11 12.13 -3.98
N GLY A 60 29.37 11.53 -2.81
CA GLY A 60 30.54 11.85 -2.00
C GLY A 60 31.88 11.45 -2.63
N SER A 61 31.85 10.53 -3.61
CA SER A 61 33.04 10.10 -4.36
C SER A 61 33.37 11.01 -5.56
N LEU A 62 32.43 11.85 -5.98
CA LEU A 62 32.59 12.70 -7.16
C LEU A 62 33.61 13.83 -6.90
N PRO A 63 34.51 14.14 -7.86
CA PRO A 63 35.47 15.24 -7.71
C PRO A 63 34.76 16.60 -7.65
N GLU A 64 35.19 17.51 -6.77
CA GLU A 64 34.64 18.89 -6.65
C GLU A 64 34.70 19.73 -7.96
N PHE A 65 35.47 19.29 -8.97
CA PHE A 65 35.78 20.05 -10.19
C PHE A 65 34.83 19.82 -11.38
N THR A 66 33.88 18.87 -11.34
CA THR A 66 33.11 18.44 -12.52
C THR A 66 31.83 19.24 -12.80
N ALA A 67 31.37 20.11 -11.89
CA ALA A 67 30.12 20.87 -12.08
C ALA A 67 30.21 22.02 -13.12
N ASN A 68 31.37 22.68 -13.24
CA ASN A 68 31.47 23.92 -14.04
C ASN A 68 31.77 23.71 -15.53
N ALA A 69 32.35 22.56 -15.94
CA ALA A 69 32.79 22.35 -17.32
C ALA A 69 31.62 22.03 -18.28
N ALA A 70 30.63 21.28 -17.80
CA ALA A 70 29.48 20.84 -18.61
C ALA A 70 28.41 21.92 -18.80
N GLN A 71 28.25 22.87 -17.88
CA GLN A 71 27.20 23.91 -17.90
C GLN A 71 27.18 24.82 -19.15
N THR A 72 28.26 24.82 -19.94
CA THR A 72 28.36 25.59 -21.19
C THR A 72 28.03 24.80 -22.45
N GLN A 73 27.74 23.50 -22.31
CA GLN A 73 27.43 22.59 -23.42
C GLN A 73 25.94 22.54 -23.72
N ARG A 74 25.60 22.08 -24.92
CA ARG A 74 24.22 21.74 -25.29
C ARG A 74 23.89 20.34 -24.79
N GLU A 75 22.61 20.12 -24.49
CA GLU A 75 22.06 18.79 -24.24
C GLU A 75 22.32 17.83 -25.41
N THR A 76 22.50 16.56 -25.09
CA THR A 76 22.57 15.48 -26.08
C THR A 76 21.28 14.69 -26.04
N ILE A 77 20.47 14.76 -27.11
CA ILE A 77 19.19 14.05 -27.20
C ILE A 77 19.33 12.88 -28.17
N ILE A 78 19.01 11.68 -27.67
CA ILE A 78 19.01 10.41 -28.40
C ILE A 78 17.55 10.05 -28.68
N LYS A 79 17.19 9.72 -29.92
CA LYS A 79 15.87 9.16 -30.21
C LYS A 79 15.79 7.75 -29.62
N ALA A 80 14.68 7.41 -28.99
CA ALA A 80 14.51 6.08 -28.41
C ALA A 80 14.55 4.97 -29.49
N SER A 81 14.13 5.27 -30.73
CA SER A 81 14.20 4.35 -31.87
C SER A 81 15.62 4.05 -32.37
N ASP A 82 16.61 4.88 -32.05
CA ASP A 82 18.01 4.74 -32.50
C ASP A 82 18.82 3.84 -31.54
N PHE A 83 18.20 2.82 -30.93
CA PHE A 83 18.87 1.88 -30.03
C PHE A 83 19.89 1.01 -30.78
N THR A 84 21.00 0.67 -30.10
CA THR A 84 22.11 -0.10 -30.66
C THR A 84 22.04 -1.58 -30.31
N ALA A 85 21.40 -1.93 -29.19
CA ALA A 85 21.17 -3.31 -28.78
C ALA A 85 19.86 -3.48 -27.99
N VAL A 86 19.35 -4.72 -27.97
CA VAL A 86 18.15 -5.11 -27.22
C VAL A 86 18.35 -6.52 -26.64
N GLY A 87 17.88 -6.74 -25.41
CA GLY A 87 17.91 -8.05 -24.77
C GLY A 87 17.03 -9.08 -25.47
N GLU A 88 17.44 -10.34 -25.48
CA GLU A 88 16.65 -11.44 -26.05
C GLU A 88 15.27 -11.53 -25.37
N GLY A 89 14.20 -11.62 -26.18
CA GLY A 89 12.83 -11.67 -25.67
C GLY A 89 12.24 -10.34 -25.17
N THR A 90 12.94 -9.22 -25.32
CA THR A 90 12.40 -7.90 -24.94
C THR A 90 11.24 -7.50 -25.88
N PRO A 91 10.02 -7.24 -25.36
CA PRO A 91 8.85 -6.97 -26.18
C PRO A 91 8.81 -5.51 -26.65
N ILE A 92 9.53 -5.20 -27.72
CA ILE A 92 9.58 -3.84 -28.29
C ILE A 92 9.08 -3.76 -29.73
N SER A 93 8.53 -2.60 -30.10
CA SER A 93 8.21 -2.23 -31.48
C SER A 93 8.38 -0.73 -31.69
N ILE A 94 8.52 -0.29 -32.94
CA ILE A 94 8.53 1.13 -33.30
C ILE A 94 7.14 1.49 -33.85
N THR A 95 6.56 2.58 -33.38
CA THR A 95 5.22 3.03 -33.78
C THR A 95 5.14 4.55 -33.95
N ASP A 96 4.30 4.96 -34.89
CA ASP A 96 3.92 6.36 -35.15
C ASP A 96 2.47 6.64 -34.71
N GLU A 97 1.78 5.63 -34.14
CA GLU A 97 0.36 5.70 -33.78
C GLU A 97 0.12 6.31 -32.39
N ILE A 98 1.19 6.54 -31.62
CA ILE A 98 1.14 7.02 -30.23
C ILE A 98 1.52 8.50 -30.18
N ALA A 99 0.51 9.37 -30.02
CA ALA A 99 0.58 10.80 -29.73
C ALA A 99 1.57 11.66 -30.57
N SER A 100 1.79 12.93 -30.16
CA SER A 100 2.33 14.05 -30.97
C SER A 100 3.81 13.98 -31.40
N ALA A 101 4.51 12.87 -31.15
CA ALA A 101 5.89 12.67 -31.55
C ALA A 101 5.96 11.67 -32.71
N SER A 102 6.73 11.97 -33.76
CA SER A 102 7.03 10.99 -34.81
C SER A 102 8.03 9.97 -34.28
N GLU A 103 7.75 8.67 -34.46
CA GLU A 103 8.66 7.55 -34.23
C GLU A 103 9.01 7.29 -32.75
N MET A 104 8.13 6.58 -32.02
CA MET A 104 8.36 6.16 -30.63
C MET A 104 8.71 4.67 -30.51
N LEU A 105 9.52 4.32 -29.51
CA LEU A 105 9.81 2.95 -29.11
C LEU A 105 8.74 2.47 -28.10
N LEU A 106 7.78 1.68 -28.57
CA LEU A 106 6.81 1.01 -27.71
C LEU A 106 7.46 -0.20 -27.05
N TRP A 107 7.49 -0.21 -25.72
CA TRP A 107 7.95 -1.32 -24.90
C TRP A 107 6.77 -1.92 -24.14
N ASP A 108 6.28 -3.05 -24.65
CA ASP A 108 5.05 -3.73 -24.23
C ASP A 108 5.34 -4.73 -23.11
N GLY A 109 5.60 -4.22 -21.91
CA GLY A 109 5.82 -5.02 -20.71
C GLY A 109 6.85 -4.44 -19.75
N GLY A 110 7.09 -5.18 -18.67
CA GLY A 110 8.03 -4.83 -17.60
C GLY A 110 9.33 -5.63 -17.62
N SER A 111 9.75 -6.23 -18.73
CA SER A 111 10.94 -7.10 -18.77
C SER A 111 11.86 -6.79 -19.95
N GLY A 112 13.10 -7.30 -19.88
CA GLY A 112 14.13 -7.12 -20.89
C GLY A 112 14.94 -5.83 -20.72
N TRP A 113 15.71 -5.45 -21.73
CA TRP A 113 16.51 -4.22 -21.72
C TRP A 113 16.75 -3.68 -23.13
N VAL A 114 16.98 -2.37 -23.23
CA VAL A 114 17.31 -1.65 -24.47
C VAL A 114 18.52 -0.77 -24.22
N GLU A 115 19.43 -0.69 -25.19
CA GLU A 115 20.71 0.00 -25.06
C GLU A 115 20.94 0.99 -26.20
N TRP A 116 21.56 2.13 -25.87
CA TRP A 116 21.94 3.20 -26.79
C TRP A 116 23.41 3.55 -26.61
N GLU A 117 24.05 3.99 -27.69
CA GLU A 117 25.36 4.63 -27.64
C GLU A 117 25.21 6.15 -27.62
N VAL A 118 26.03 6.82 -26.83
CA VAL A 118 26.03 8.28 -26.70
C VAL A 118 27.44 8.83 -26.64
N GLU A 119 27.67 9.96 -27.30
CA GLU A 119 28.95 10.68 -27.24
C GLU A 119 28.79 11.88 -26.29
N VAL A 120 29.52 11.86 -25.19
CA VAL A 120 29.54 12.97 -24.22
C VAL A 120 30.72 13.90 -24.55
N PRO A 121 30.47 15.19 -24.87
CA PRO A 121 31.51 16.06 -25.42
C PRO A 121 32.54 16.51 -24.37
N VAL A 122 32.13 16.63 -23.11
CA VAL A 122 32.95 17.14 -22.01
C VAL A 122 32.64 16.35 -20.75
N GLU A 123 33.68 15.99 -20.00
CA GLU A 123 33.50 15.38 -18.69
C GLU A 123 32.77 16.34 -17.73
N GLY A 124 31.78 15.83 -17.01
CA GLY A 124 31.04 16.65 -16.06
C GLY A 124 29.86 15.95 -15.40
N LEU A 125 29.06 16.75 -14.70
CA LEU A 125 27.83 16.32 -14.07
C LEU A 125 26.63 16.61 -14.97
N TYR A 126 25.77 15.62 -15.11
CA TYR A 126 24.60 15.64 -15.98
C TYR A 126 23.38 15.09 -15.25
N THR A 127 22.20 15.43 -15.75
CA THR A 127 20.94 14.74 -15.47
C THR A 127 20.56 13.92 -16.71
N ILE A 128 19.84 12.82 -16.50
CA ILE A 128 19.22 12.07 -17.59
C ILE A 128 17.74 12.44 -17.61
N GLU A 129 17.26 12.91 -18.75
CA GLU A 129 15.85 13.21 -19.00
C GLU A 129 15.24 12.19 -19.94
N VAL A 130 14.00 11.78 -19.68
CA VAL A 130 13.30 10.82 -20.53
C VAL A 130 12.03 11.47 -21.04
N ALA A 131 11.87 11.45 -22.36
CA ALA A 131 10.60 11.78 -23.00
C ALA A 131 9.81 10.49 -23.23
N TYR A 132 8.63 10.34 -22.61
CA TYR A 132 7.88 9.10 -22.61
C TYR A 132 6.37 9.31 -22.48
N GLU A 133 5.60 8.28 -22.85
CA GLU A 133 4.17 8.18 -22.62
C GLU A 133 3.84 6.81 -21.99
N PRO A 134 3.36 6.77 -20.74
CA PRO A 134 2.88 5.53 -20.13
C PRO A 134 1.71 4.95 -20.91
N GLN A 135 1.77 3.65 -21.19
CA GLN A 135 0.74 2.94 -21.95
C GLN A 135 -0.33 2.35 -21.03
N GLU A 136 -1.46 1.93 -21.58
CA GLU A 136 -2.49 1.24 -20.81
C GLU A 136 -1.90 0.04 -20.06
N GLY A 137 -2.25 -0.11 -18.79
CA GLY A 137 -1.64 -1.07 -17.86
C GLY A 137 -2.34 -1.02 -16.51
N SER A 138 -1.60 -1.25 -15.43
CA SER A 138 -2.13 -1.02 -14.08
C SER A 138 -2.10 0.46 -13.70
N PHE A 139 -2.76 0.81 -12.59
CA PHE A 139 -2.72 2.16 -12.03
C PHE A 139 -1.34 2.51 -11.41
N ALA A 140 -0.37 1.58 -11.40
CA ALA A 140 0.97 1.80 -10.88
C ALA A 140 1.86 2.63 -11.83
N SER A 141 2.87 3.29 -11.28
CA SER A 141 3.87 4.00 -12.08
C SER A 141 4.81 3.04 -12.81
N VAL A 142 5.32 3.49 -13.97
CA VAL A 142 6.32 2.79 -14.78
C VAL A 142 7.65 2.76 -14.03
N VAL A 143 8.31 1.60 -14.00
CA VAL A 143 9.60 1.43 -13.31
C VAL A 143 10.65 0.90 -14.27
N ARG A 144 11.80 1.55 -14.30
CA ARG A 144 12.95 1.20 -15.14
C ARG A 144 14.26 1.28 -14.35
N GLY A 145 15.23 0.44 -14.67
CA GLY A 145 16.62 0.63 -14.26
C GLY A 145 17.41 1.37 -15.34
N MET A 146 18.47 2.08 -14.97
CA MET A 146 19.40 2.75 -15.89
C MET A 146 20.85 2.39 -15.56
N GLN A 147 21.51 1.69 -16.48
CA GLN A 147 22.93 1.39 -16.42
C GLN A 147 23.72 2.33 -17.33
N VAL A 148 24.95 2.66 -16.89
CA VAL A 148 25.95 3.37 -17.69
C VAL A 148 27.15 2.46 -17.83
N ASP A 149 27.61 2.24 -19.06
CA ASP A 149 28.76 1.37 -19.38
C ASP A 149 28.63 -0.06 -18.83
N GLY A 150 27.40 -0.57 -18.76
CA GLY A 150 27.07 -1.92 -18.32
C GLY A 150 26.91 -2.10 -16.81
N GLU A 151 27.07 -1.04 -16.01
CA GLU A 151 26.95 -1.09 -14.55
C GLU A 151 25.91 -0.07 -14.04
N TYR A 152 25.34 -0.33 -12.87
CA TYR A 152 24.58 0.68 -12.14
C TYR A 152 25.57 1.58 -11.38
N PRO A 153 25.67 2.88 -11.68
CA PRO A 153 26.64 3.75 -11.00
C PRO A 153 26.36 3.91 -9.49
N PHE A 154 25.10 3.73 -9.11
CA PHE A 154 24.62 3.67 -7.74
C PHE A 154 23.39 2.76 -7.63
N GLU A 155 23.08 2.25 -6.43
CA GLU A 155 22.00 1.27 -6.20
C GLU A 155 20.65 1.73 -6.76
N GLU A 156 20.28 2.98 -6.54
CA GLU A 156 18.98 3.55 -6.89
C GLU A 156 18.84 3.80 -8.40
N ALA A 157 19.93 3.79 -9.15
CA ALA A 157 19.90 3.75 -10.61
C ALA A 157 19.20 2.47 -11.12
N GLY A 158 19.17 1.41 -10.31
CA GLY A 158 18.43 0.19 -10.57
C GLY A 158 16.92 0.35 -10.52
N ARG A 159 16.37 1.40 -9.89
CA ARG A 159 14.92 1.57 -9.70
C ARG A 159 14.51 3.03 -9.84
N LEU A 160 14.19 3.43 -11.05
CA LEU A 160 13.74 4.78 -11.40
C LEU A 160 12.26 4.75 -11.77
N THR A 161 11.49 5.65 -11.16
CA THR A 161 10.05 5.74 -11.37
C THR A 161 9.75 6.81 -12.41
N LEU A 162 8.97 6.43 -13.42
CA LEU A 162 8.42 7.32 -14.43
C LEU A 162 6.91 7.48 -14.14
N PRO A 163 6.49 8.61 -13.54
CA PRO A 163 5.11 8.80 -13.11
C PRO A 163 4.12 8.83 -14.29
N ARG A 164 2.84 8.58 -13.97
CA ARG A 164 1.71 8.74 -14.89
C ARG A 164 1.02 10.08 -14.63
N ASN A 165 0.44 10.70 -15.65
CA ASN A 165 -0.41 11.88 -15.47
C ASN A 165 -1.86 11.46 -15.30
N TRP A 166 -2.49 11.96 -14.25
CA TRP A 166 -3.91 11.74 -13.96
C TRP A 166 -4.62 13.08 -13.81
N LYS A 167 -5.92 13.08 -14.09
CA LYS A 167 -6.82 14.22 -13.82
C LYS A 167 -8.16 13.71 -13.35
N ASP A 168 -8.93 14.58 -12.71
CA ASP A 168 -10.33 14.29 -12.44
C ASP A 168 -11.13 14.47 -13.74
N ALA A 169 -12.04 13.55 -14.04
CA ALA A 169 -12.84 13.55 -15.27
C ALA A 169 -13.69 14.82 -15.41
N VAL A 170 -14.14 15.39 -14.29
CA VAL A 170 -14.99 16.57 -14.24
C VAL A 170 -14.59 17.48 -13.07
N TYR A 171 -14.35 18.76 -13.36
CA TYR A 171 -14.27 19.83 -12.37
C TYR A 171 -14.94 21.10 -12.94
N PRO A 172 -15.77 21.85 -12.18
CA PRO A 172 -16.19 21.61 -10.79
C PRO A 172 -17.01 20.33 -10.60
N TYR A 173 -16.96 19.74 -9.40
CA TYR A 173 -17.61 18.46 -9.11
C TYR A 173 -19.14 18.51 -9.22
N LYS A 174 -19.71 17.42 -9.75
CA LYS A 174 -21.17 17.26 -9.84
C LYS A 174 -21.77 17.15 -8.44
N LYS A 175 -23.03 17.55 -8.29
CA LYS A 175 -23.77 17.46 -7.02
C LYS A 175 -24.96 16.54 -7.16
N ASP A 176 -25.24 15.77 -6.13
CA ASP A 176 -26.45 14.95 -6.04
C ASP A 176 -27.70 15.81 -5.72
N ALA A 177 -28.87 15.16 -5.67
CA ALA A 177 -30.13 15.83 -5.36
C ALA A 177 -30.18 16.46 -3.95
N LEU A 178 -29.31 16.02 -3.02
CA LEU A 178 -29.17 16.58 -1.67
C LEU A 178 -28.16 17.73 -1.62
N GLY A 179 -27.44 17.98 -2.72
CA GLY A 179 -26.41 18.99 -2.88
C GLY A 179 -25.02 18.57 -2.38
N ASN A 180 -24.81 17.28 -2.11
CA ASN A 180 -23.50 16.72 -1.82
C ASN A 180 -22.70 16.59 -3.12
N GLU A 181 -21.42 16.92 -3.08
CA GLU A 181 -20.53 16.65 -4.21
C GLU A 181 -20.34 15.15 -4.40
N LEU A 182 -20.43 14.73 -5.65
CA LEU A 182 -20.11 13.38 -6.10
C LEU A 182 -18.61 13.33 -6.38
N ARG A 183 -17.97 12.24 -5.96
CA ARG A 183 -16.54 12.05 -6.17
C ARG A 183 -16.28 11.90 -7.67
N PRO A 184 -15.35 12.65 -8.26
CA PRO A 184 -15.03 12.50 -9.67
C PRO A 184 -14.26 11.19 -9.90
N VAL A 185 -14.56 10.50 -11.00
CA VAL A 185 -13.69 9.43 -11.51
C VAL A 185 -12.37 10.05 -11.97
N THR A 186 -11.26 9.36 -11.74
CA THR A 186 -9.93 9.79 -12.20
C THR A 186 -9.60 9.14 -13.53
N GLU A 187 -9.06 9.91 -14.48
CA GLU A 187 -8.69 9.46 -15.82
C GLU A 187 -7.20 9.67 -16.07
N GLN A 188 -6.56 8.69 -16.72
CA GLN A 188 -5.18 8.84 -17.18
C GLN A 188 -5.14 9.82 -18.36
N MET A 189 -4.14 10.70 -18.35
CA MET A 189 -3.84 11.57 -19.49
C MET A 189 -2.83 10.89 -20.41
N GLN A 190 -3.24 10.56 -21.63
CA GLN A 190 -2.34 10.10 -22.69
C GLN A 190 -1.66 11.31 -23.32
N SER A 191 -0.43 11.56 -22.89
CA SER A 191 0.42 12.63 -23.41
C SER A 191 1.88 12.33 -23.15
N VAL A 192 2.73 12.60 -24.14
CA VAL A 192 4.18 12.58 -23.97
C VAL A 192 4.60 13.60 -22.91
N MET A 193 5.35 13.14 -21.92
CA MET A 193 5.99 13.93 -20.88
C MET A 193 7.49 13.91 -21.07
N THR A 194 8.18 14.95 -20.61
CA THR A 194 9.64 14.96 -20.50
C THR A 194 9.96 15.28 -19.06
N GLU A 195 10.53 14.31 -18.35
CA GLU A 195 10.84 14.44 -16.93
C GLU A 195 12.28 13.94 -16.69
N PRO A 196 13.05 14.61 -15.82
CA PRO A 196 14.33 14.10 -15.37
C PRO A 196 14.15 12.86 -14.50
N LEU A 197 15.12 11.94 -14.57
CA LEU A 197 15.20 10.82 -13.64
C LEU A 197 15.47 11.38 -12.23
N ALA A 198 14.52 11.16 -11.32
CA ALA A 198 14.53 11.72 -9.98
C ALA A 198 14.05 10.69 -8.95
N ASP A 199 14.54 10.82 -7.72
CA ASP A 199 14.05 10.10 -6.56
C ASP A 199 13.93 11.06 -5.37
N PHE A 200 12.71 11.52 -5.12
CA PHE A 200 12.40 12.45 -4.02
C PHE A 200 12.43 11.81 -2.63
N THR A 201 12.66 10.49 -2.54
CA THR A 201 13.04 9.85 -1.27
C THR A 201 14.50 10.12 -0.91
N LEU A 202 15.34 10.44 -1.90
CA LEU A 202 16.78 10.64 -1.77
C LEU A 202 17.21 12.11 -1.91
N SER A 203 16.64 12.78 -2.90
CA SER A 203 17.12 14.06 -3.40
C SER A 203 15.95 14.93 -3.85
N SER A 204 15.96 16.20 -3.45
CA SER A 204 15.01 17.20 -3.95
C SER A 204 15.27 17.62 -5.39
N GLU A 205 16.44 17.28 -5.90
CA GLU A 205 16.90 17.55 -7.26
C GLU A 205 16.92 16.25 -8.07
N PRO A 206 16.86 16.33 -9.42
CA PRO A 206 17.16 15.21 -10.28
C PRO A 206 18.42 14.45 -9.87
N LEU A 207 18.44 13.15 -10.14
CA LEU A 207 19.62 12.34 -9.89
C LEU A 207 20.77 12.79 -10.80
N ILE A 208 21.93 12.99 -10.19
CA ILE A 208 23.12 13.51 -10.86
C ILE A 208 24.00 12.34 -11.30
N TRP A 209 24.47 12.41 -12.54
CA TRP A 209 25.29 11.40 -13.20
C TRP A 209 26.62 12.02 -13.62
N HIS A 210 27.72 11.33 -13.37
CA HIS A 210 29.05 11.74 -13.83
C HIS A 210 29.36 10.97 -15.12
N PHE A 211 29.68 11.72 -16.16
CA PHE A 211 30.14 11.16 -17.43
C PHE A 211 31.54 11.68 -17.73
N THR A 212 32.40 10.81 -18.26
CA THR A 212 33.67 11.21 -18.86
C THR A 212 33.44 11.76 -20.27
N ALA A 213 34.43 12.42 -20.86
CA ALA A 213 34.36 12.78 -22.27
C ALA A 213 34.60 11.55 -23.16
N GLY A 214 33.74 11.33 -24.14
CA GLY A 214 33.84 10.23 -25.11
C GLY A 214 32.55 9.43 -25.28
N ALA A 215 32.68 8.26 -25.90
CA ALA A 215 31.58 7.33 -26.12
C ALA A 215 31.23 6.56 -24.83
N HIS A 216 29.94 6.48 -24.55
CA HIS A 216 29.33 5.76 -23.43
C HIS A 216 28.17 4.91 -23.93
N THR A 217 27.81 3.86 -23.19
CA THR A 217 26.56 3.12 -23.40
C THR A 217 25.56 3.40 -22.31
N LEU A 218 24.32 3.67 -22.68
CA LEU A 218 23.18 3.78 -21.77
C LEU A 218 22.29 2.56 -21.96
N ARG A 219 22.05 1.77 -20.92
CA ARG A 219 21.13 0.63 -20.97
C ARG A 219 19.99 0.83 -19.99
N MET A 220 18.77 0.90 -20.52
CA MET A 220 17.55 0.91 -19.72
C MET A 220 17.03 -0.52 -19.54
N VAL A 221 16.71 -0.90 -18.31
CA VAL A 221 16.23 -2.24 -17.94
C VAL A 221 14.74 -2.16 -17.55
N GLY A 222 13.91 -3.02 -18.14
CA GLY A 222 12.48 -3.11 -17.86
C GLY A 222 12.21 -3.78 -16.51
N GLN A 223 11.27 -3.24 -15.72
CA GLN A 223 10.83 -3.87 -14.46
C GLN A 223 9.31 -3.90 -14.30
N ARG A 224 8.61 -2.79 -14.54
CA ARG A 224 7.15 -2.71 -14.32
C ARG A 224 6.47 -1.74 -15.29
N GLU A 225 5.28 -2.12 -15.73
CA GLU A 225 4.38 -1.39 -16.65
C GLU A 225 4.93 -1.16 -18.07
N PRO A 226 4.05 -1.16 -19.10
CA PRO A 226 4.41 -0.79 -20.46
C PRO A 226 4.61 0.73 -20.63
N VAL A 227 5.46 1.12 -21.57
CA VAL A 227 5.80 2.53 -21.85
C VAL A 227 6.18 2.72 -23.31
N ALA A 228 5.83 3.87 -23.88
CA ALA A 228 6.38 4.35 -25.14
C ALA A 228 7.46 5.41 -24.87
N LEU A 229 8.66 5.21 -25.38
CA LEU A 229 9.78 6.15 -25.24
C LEU A 229 9.93 6.96 -26.52
N ALA A 230 10.05 8.28 -26.41
CA ALA A 230 10.36 9.18 -27.52
C ALA A 230 11.87 9.48 -27.60
N SER A 231 12.49 9.88 -26.48
CA SER A 231 13.91 10.23 -26.45
C SER A 231 14.52 10.14 -25.05
N ILE A 232 15.84 10.03 -25.01
CA ILE A 232 16.67 10.12 -23.81
C ILE A 232 17.62 11.31 -23.98
N GLY A 233 17.56 12.26 -23.03
CA GLY A 233 18.40 13.45 -22.99
C GLY A 233 19.49 13.32 -21.93
N ILE A 234 20.73 13.65 -22.28
CA ILE A 234 21.81 13.91 -21.32
C ILE A 234 21.99 15.41 -21.22
N VAL A 235 21.58 15.99 -20.10
CA VAL A 235 21.46 17.43 -19.91
C VAL A 235 22.49 17.89 -18.86
N PRO A 236 23.32 18.91 -19.14
CA PRO A 236 24.27 19.41 -18.14
C PRO A 236 23.59 19.86 -16.84
N TYR A 237 24.07 19.36 -15.70
CA TYR A 237 23.49 19.71 -14.41
C TYR A 237 23.79 21.18 -14.05
N THR A 238 22.72 21.93 -13.75
CA THR A 238 22.80 23.31 -13.29
C THR A 238 22.08 23.42 -11.94
N PRO A 239 22.81 23.64 -10.83
CA PRO A 239 22.18 23.77 -9.52
C PRO A 239 21.32 25.03 -9.45
N PRO A 240 20.17 25.00 -8.76
CA PRO A 240 19.35 26.20 -8.58
C PRO A 240 20.12 27.25 -7.77
N ILE A 241 20.00 28.51 -8.18
CA ILE A 241 20.63 29.64 -7.50
C ILE A 241 19.92 29.96 -6.18
N SER A 242 20.60 30.63 -5.23
CA SER A 242 19.96 31.11 -4.01
C SER A 242 18.92 32.20 -4.30
N TYR A 243 17.95 32.39 -3.40
CA TYR A 243 16.97 33.48 -3.51
C TYR A 243 17.64 34.86 -3.61
N SER A 244 18.74 35.06 -2.89
CA SER A 244 19.52 36.29 -2.96
C SER A 244 20.10 36.57 -4.36
N ALA A 245 20.59 35.53 -5.04
CA ALA A 245 21.08 35.61 -6.42
C ALA A 245 19.91 35.77 -7.40
N TYR A 246 18.82 35.02 -7.22
CA TYR A 246 17.60 35.13 -8.02
C TYR A 246 17.03 36.56 -8.00
N LYS A 247 16.96 37.17 -6.82
CA LYS A 247 16.53 38.57 -6.66
C LYS A 247 17.46 39.52 -7.40
N ALA A 248 18.78 39.30 -7.37
CA ALA A 248 19.75 40.13 -8.09
C ALA A 248 19.57 40.04 -9.61
N VAL A 249 19.44 38.82 -10.16
CA VAL A 249 19.22 38.58 -11.60
C VAL A 249 17.92 39.22 -12.06
N ASN A 250 16.82 39.00 -11.35
CA ASN A 250 15.52 39.53 -11.78
C ASN A 250 15.31 41.02 -11.46
N SER A 251 16.06 41.58 -10.49
CA SER A 251 15.96 43.02 -10.17
C SER A 251 16.41 43.95 -11.30
N THR A 252 17.23 43.48 -12.25
CA THR A 252 17.64 44.27 -13.43
C THR A 252 16.57 44.29 -14.51
N ALA A 253 15.78 43.22 -14.66
CA ALA A 253 14.62 43.18 -15.58
C ALA A 253 13.52 44.20 -15.19
N VAL A 254 13.40 44.50 -13.89
CA VAL A 254 12.37 45.39 -13.31
C VAL A 254 12.66 46.89 -13.52
N THR A 255 13.77 47.27 -14.15
CA THR A 255 14.03 48.69 -14.47
C THR A 255 13.33 49.21 -15.73
N GLN A 256 12.70 48.34 -16.54
CA GLN A 256 11.90 48.76 -17.70
C GLN A 256 10.39 48.58 -17.53
N ASP A 257 9.92 47.60 -16.76
CA ASP A 257 8.49 47.35 -16.50
C ASP A 257 8.26 46.97 -15.02
N GLY A 258 8.25 47.97 -14.13
CA GLY A 258 7.88 47.78 -12.73
C GLY A 258 6.38 47.48 -12.58
N ASN A 259 5.99 46.71 -11.55
CA ASN A 259 4.59 46.47 -11.18
C ASN A 259 3.82 47.81 -11.01
N GLU A 260 3.19 48.30 -12.08
CA GLU A 260 2.06 49.25 -12.03
C GLU A 260 0.72 48.48 -11.93
N ALA A 261 0.74 47.21 -11.53
CA ALA A 261 -0.48 46.47 -11.27
C ALA A 261 -1.16 47.00 -10.00
N ASP A 262 -2.45 47.34 -10.11
CA ASP A 262 -3.35 47.54 -8.97
C ASP A 262 -3.28 46.34 -8.01
N ASP A 263 -3.72 46.54 -6.76
CA ASP A 263 -3.88 45.44 -5.79
C ASP A 263 -4.63 44.26 -6.42
N TRP A 264 -3.91 43.16 -6.66
CA TRP A 264 -4.42 41.99 -7.36
C TRP A 264 -4.04 40.71 -6.62
N TYR A 265 -4.99 39.78 -6.56
CA TYR A 265 -4.72 38.41 -6.19
C TYR A 265 -5.69 37.47 -6.90
N THR A 266 -5.29 36.21 -7.01
CA THR A 266 -6.16 35.10 -7.38
C THR A 266 -6.01 33.95 -6.39
N LEU A 267 -7.05 33.13 -6.31
CA LEU A 267 -7.12 31.96 -5.46
C LEU A 267 -7.23 30.73 -6.36
N LEU A 268 -6.34 29.76 -6.16
CA LEU A 268 -6.37 28.44 -6.78
C LEU A 268 -6.87 27.47 -5.71
N GLU A 269 -8.10 26.97 -5.87
CA GLU A 269 -8.65 25.96 -4.96
C GLU A 269 -7.78 24.70 -5.02
N ALA A 270 -7.55 24.03 -3.89
CA ALA A 270 -6.69 22.85 -3.87
C ALA A 270 -7.25 21.74 -4.77
N GLU A 271 -8.57 21.57 -4.82
CA GLU A 271 -9.26 20.65 -5.72
C GLU A 271 -9.27 21.08 -7.19
N GLY A 272 -8.90 22.33 -7.49
CA GLY A 272 -8.85 22.89 -8.84
C GLY A 272 -7.55 22.58 -9.59
N TYR A 273 -6.90 21.45 -9.29
CA TYR A 273 -5.68 21.03 -9.98
C TYR A 273 -5.95 20.62 -11.43
N THR A 274 -4.92 20.73 -12.27
CA THR A 274 -4.99 20.34 -13.69
C THR A 274 -4.50 18.92 -13.93
N ARG A 275 -3.53 18.46 -13.15
CA ARG A 275 -2.99 17.10 -13.20
C ARG A 275 -2.28 16.71 -11.90
N LYS A 276 -2.16 15.40 -11.67
CA LYS A 276 -1.52 14.76 -10.51
C LYS A 276 -0.76 13.50 -10.93
N SER A 277 0.23 13.08 -10.13
CA SER A 277 1.12 11.95 -10.46
C SER A 277 0.57 10.55 -10.15
N ASP A 278 -0.40 10.45 -9.23
CA ASP A 278 -0.95 9.20 -8.73
C ASP A 278 -2.47 9.34 -8.59
N PRO A 279 -3.27 8.34 -9.02
CA PRO A 279 -4.72 8.42 -8.97
C PRO A 279 -5.27 8.41 -7.54
N GLY A 280 -4.53 7.82 -6.59
CA GLY A 280 -4.83 7.81 -5.16
C GLY A 280 -4.71 9.18 -4.49
N ILE A 281 -4.13 10.17 -5.18
CA ILE A 281 -4.19 11.58 -4.77
C ILE A 281 -5.61 12.10 -4.94
N GLN A 282 -6.33 12.18 -3.83
CA GLN A 282 -7.74 12.51 -3.80
C GLN A 282 -8.07 13.67 -2.87
N THR A 283 -9.09 14.40 -3.27
CA THR A 283 -9.74 15.41 -2.45
C THR A 283 -10.55 14.77 -1.33
N SER A 284 -10.66 15.51 -0.23
CA SER A 284 -11.36 15.15 0.99
C SER A 284 -12.31 16.27 1.40
N SER A 285 -13.29 15.94 2.25
CA SER A 285 -14.22 16.93 2.79
C SER A 285 -13.80 17.36 4.18
N TYR A 286 -13.62 18.65 4.38
CA TYR A 286 -13.26 19.23 5.67
C TYR A 286 -14.18 20.40 6.01
N SER A 287 -14.65 20.43 7.26
CA SER A 287 -15.62 21.41 7.74
C SER A 287 -15.02 22.27 8.84
N GLU A 288 -14.57 23.47 8.49
CA GLU A 288 -14.18 24.48 9.48
C GLU A 288 -14.46 25.92 8.98
N PRO A 289 -14.38 26.95 9.85
CA PRO A 289 -14.54 28.34 9.43
C PRO A 289 -13.53 28.73 8.36
N HIS A 290 -14.01 29.49 7.36
CA HIS A 290 -13.20 30.08 6.30
C HIS A 290 -12.46 29.08 5.38
N ILE A 291 -12.85 27.81 5.41
CA ILE A 291 -12.42 26.84 4.39
C ILE A 291 -13.13 27.11 3.06
N SER A 292 -12.49 26.80 1.93
CA SER A 292 -13.06 27.04 0.60
C SER A 292 -13.10 25.76 -0.22
N PRO A 293 -14.26 25.41 -0.82
CA PRO A 293 -15.59 25.90 -0.51
C PRO A 293 -16.09 25.49 0.90
N ASP A 294 -16.92 26.31 1.55
CA ASP A 294 -17.60 25.90 2.80
C ASP A 294 -18.63 24.79 2.51
N PRO A 295 -18.47 23.58 3.10
CA PRO A 295 -19.36 22.45 2.87
C PRO A 295 -20.80 22.71 3.33
N LYS A 296 -21.01 23.66 4.24
CA LYS A 296 -22.33 24.03 4.77
C LYS A 296 -23.13 22.84 5.34
N GLY A 297 -22.41 21.86 5.90
CA GLY A 297 -22.95 20.62 6.47
C GLY A 297 -23.22 19.50 5.45
N ARG A 298 -22.91 19.70 4.17
CA ARG A 298 -22.96 18.69 3.12
C ARG A 298 -21.55 18.14 2.85
N THR A 299 -21.43 17.12 2.02
CA THR A 299 -20.12 16.72 1.49
C THR A 299 -19.70 17.72 0.41
N ALA A 300 -18.56 18.37 0.62
CA ALA A 300 -17.83 19.14 -0.41
C ALA A 300 -16.37 18.73 -0.37
N TYR A 301 -15.79 18.32 -1.49
CA TYR A 301 -14.43 17.81 -1.57
C TYR A 301 -13.45 18.98 -1.76
N ASN A 302 -13.23 19.72 -0.68
CA ASN A 302 -12.67 21.07 -0.63
C ASN A 302 -11.24 21.15 -0.08
N VAL A 303 -10.60 20.02 0.18
CA VAL A 303 -9.19 19.98 0.59
C VAL A 303 -8.48 18.85 -0.11
N LEU A 304 -7.17 18.98 -0.28
CA LEU A 304 -6.31 17.98 -0.90
C LEU A 304 -5.20 17.54 0.05
N GLY A 305 -5.02 16.22 0.18
CA GLY A 305 -3.84 15.61 0.79
C GLY A 305 -4.08 14.84 2.08
N GLY A 306 -3.22 14.98 3.09
CA GLY A 306 -3.23 14.13 4.28
C GLY A 306 -2.83 12.70 3.94
N ASP A 307 -3.62 11.70 4.31
CA ASP A 307 -3.34 10.30 3.96
C ASP A 307 -3.46 10.01 2.44
N ARG A 308 -4.07 10.93 1.69
CA ARG A 308 -4.26 10.82 0.23
C ARG A 308 -3.11 11.41 -0.58
N TRP A 309 -2.21 12.21 0.02
CA TRP A 309 -1.02 12.73 -0.65
C TRP A 309 0.12 12.77 0.34
N LYS A 310 0.99 11.76 0.24
CA LYS A 310 1.99 11.47 1.28
C LYS A 310 3.27 10.80 0.78
N LYS A 311 3.28 10.13 -0.37
CA LYS A 311 4.49 9.43 -0.82
C LYS A 311 5.44 10.46 -1.42
N ALA A 312 6.72 10.39 -1.09
CA ALA A 312 7.70 11.26 -1.71
C ALA A 312 7.75 11.02 -3.22
N GLY A 313 7.83 12.08 -4.01
CA GLY A 313 7.73 12.05 -5.47
C GLY A 313 6.32 12.25 -6.00
N ASP A 314 5.28 12.04 -5.17
CA ASP A 314 3.92 12.38 -5.56
C ASP A 314 3.76 13.90 -5.67
N TRP A 315 3.13 14.35 -6.76
CA TRP A 315 2.98 15.77 -7.04
C TRP A 315 1.59 16.12 -7.58
N VAL A 316 1.23 17.38 -7.38
CA VAL A 316 -0.01 18.00 -7.89
C VAL A 316 0.34 19.32 -8.57
N GLU A 317 -0.30 19.60 -9.70
CA GLU A 317 -0.03 20.79 -10.51
C GLU A 317 -1.29 21.61 -10.79
N TRP A 318 -1.20 22.91 -10.57
CA TRP A 318 -2.22 23.91 -10.86
C TRP A 318 -1.77 24.84 -12.00
N GLU A 319 -2.73 25.39 -12.71
CA GLU A 319 -2.48 26.43 -13.72
C GLU A 319 -3.03 27.77 -13.21
N VAL A 320 -2.25 28.83 -13.37
CA VAL A 320 -2.63 30.20 -13.00
C VAL A 320 -2.40 31.15 -14.16
N ASP A 321 -3.37 32.03 -14.42
CA ASP A 321 -3.25 33.06 -15.45
C ASP A 321 -2.70 34.34 -14.82
N VAL A 322 -1.45 34.65 -15.16
CA VAL A 322 -0.74 35.83 -14.65
C VAL A 322 -1.06 37.04 -15.54
N PRO A 323 -1.68 38.10 -15.01
CA PRO A 323 -2.22 39.18 -15.83
C PRO A 323 -1.14 40.05 -16.48
N VAL A 324 -0.01 40.28 -15.79
CA VAL A 324 1.11 41.09 -16.25
C VAL A 324 2.43 40.48 -15.79
N SER A 325 3.49 40.62 -16.59
CA SER A 325 4.80 40.15 -16.18
C SER A 325 5.30 41.00 -15.00
N GLY A 326 5.77 40.37 -13.93
CA GLY A 326 6.16 41.09 -12.72
C GLY A 326 6.44 40.21 -11.51
N PHE A 327 6.70 40.84 -10.36
CA PHE A 327 6.90 40.12 -9.12
C PHE A 327 5.56 39.81 -8.43
N TYR A 328 5.44 38.59 -7.92
CA TYR A 328 4.30 38.07 -7.16
C TYR A 328 4.75 37.40 -5.86
N GLU A 329 3.86 37.33 -4.88
CA GLU A 329 4.02 36.57 -3.64
C GLU A 329 3.05 35.39 -3.66
N LEU A 330 3.48 34.25 -3.12
CA LEU A 330 2.70 33.02 -3.05
C LEU A 330 2.41 32.67 -1.59
N GLU A 331 1.14 32.44 -1.27
CA GLU A 331 0.71 31.96 0.05
C GLU A 331 -0.04 30.65 -0.10
N ILE A 332 0.14 29.73 0.84
CA ILE A 332 -0.59 28.47 0.87
C ILE A 332 -1.38 28.36 2.15
N LYS A 333 -2.64 27.95 2.05
CA LYS A 333 -3.45 27.65 3.22
C LYS A 333 -3.43 26.16 3.50
N TYR A 334 -2.73 25.77 4.56
CA TYR A 334 -2.48 24.35 4.83
C TYR A 334 -2.69 23.97 6.30
N LEU A 335 -2.97 22.69 6.52
CA LEU A 335 -3.03 22.03 7.82
C LEU A 335 -1.98 20.91 7.89
N GLN A 336 -1.13 20.98 8.91
CA GLN A 336 -0.16 19.97 9.28
C GLN A 336 -0.33 19.58 10.75
N SER A 337 -1.38 18.80 11.04
CA SER A 337 -1.61 18.19 12.35
C SER A 337 -1.51 16.66 12.32
N MET A 338 -1.22 16.09 11.15
CA MET A 338 -1.26 14.63 10.91
C MET A 338 0.01 13.94 11.39
N GLN A 339 1.09 14.69 11.53
CA GLN A 339 2.36 14.21 12.06
C GLN A 339 2.87 15.10 13.19
N THR A 340 3.73 14.52 14.01
CA THR A 340 4.38 15.21 15.13
C THR A 340 5.65 15.96 14.71
N THR A 341 5.97 16.00 13.43
CA THR A 341 7.18 16.59 12.84
C THR A 341 6.80 17.46 11.63
N SER A 342 7.71 18.34 11.21
CA SER A 342 7.56 19.09 9.97
C SER A 342 7.61 18.14 8.78
N THR A 343 7.02 18.56 7.66
CA THR A 343 7.08 17.86 6.36
C THR A 343 7.66 18.76 5.31
N TYR A 344 8.23 18.19 4.25
CA TYR A 344 8.97 18.94 3.25
C TYR A 344 8.35 18.75 1.86
N HIS A 345 8.33 19.82 1.08
CA HIS A 345 7.77 19.81 -0.27
C HIS A 345 8.62 20.66 -1.20
N THR A 346 8.96 20.14 -2.37
CA THR A 346 9.63 20.90 -3.42
C THR A 346 8.59 21.66 -4.26
N ILE A 347 8.86 22.92 -4.56
CA ILE A 347 7.95 23.81 -5.28
C ILE A 347 8.60 24.22 -6.60
N THR A 348 7.92 23.95 -7.71
CA THR A 348 8.37 24.30 -9.06
C THR A 348 7.36 25.21 -9.76
N ILE A 349 7.87 26.10 -10.60
CA ILE A 349 7.08 26.97 -11.47
C ILE A 349 7.54 26.72 -12.90
N ASP A 350 6.60 26.41 -13.79
CA ASP A 350 6.87 26.05 -15.20
C ASP A 350 7.88 24.89 -15.35
N GLY A 351 7.93 23.97 -14.37
CA GLY A 351 8.82 22.81 -14.36
C GLY A 351 10.19 23.05 -13.72
N GLU A 352 10.53 24.29 -13.37
CA GLU A 352 11.81 24.65 -12.78
C GLU A 352 11.68 25.02 -11.29
N VAL A 353 12.72 24.75 -10.50
CA VAL A 353 12.84 25.25 -9.13
C VAL A 353 13.36 26.69 -9.20
N PRO A 354 12.57 27.71 -8.82
CA PRO A 354 12.98 29.11 -9.01
C PRO A 354 14.29 29.49 -8.30
N PHE A 355 14.51 28.92 -7.12
CA PHE A 355 15.71 29.09 -6.31
C PHE A 355 15.82 28.00 -5.25
N SER A 356 17.03 27.76 -4.74
CA SER A 356 17.38 26.61 -3.89
C SER A 356 16.53 26.46 -2.62
N GLU A 357 16.03 27.55 -2.04
CA GLU A 357 15.22 27.54 -0.82
C GLU A 357 13.82 26.94 -1.03
N LEU A 358 13.41 26.68 -2.27
CA LEU A 358 12.20 25.93 -2.60
C LEU A 358 12.41 24.43 -2.79
N LEU A 359 13.65 23.95 -2.76
CA LEU A 359 13.94 22.53 -2.60
C LEU A 359 13.59 22.13 -1.16
N ALA A 360 12.80 21.07 -1.01
CA ALA A 360 12.35 20.56 0.29
C ALA A 360 11.90 21.66 1.28
N TYR A 361 11.04 22.57 0.84
CA TYR A 361 10.57 23.67 1.68
C TYR A 361 9.81 23.13 2.91
N GLU A 362 10.27 23.52 4.11
CA GLU A 362 9.72 23.04 5.39
C GLU A 362 8.30 23.58 5.65
N LYS A 363 7.36 22.69 5.94
CA LYS A 363 6.02 23.00 6.45
C LYS A 363 5.91 22.59 7.91
N LYS A 364 5.85 23.60 8.78
CA LYS A 364 5.78 23.41 10.23
C LYS A 364 4.40 22.93 10.66
N THR A 365 4.37 22.17 11.76
CA THR A 365 3.12 21.67 12.36
C THR A 365 2.21 22.80 12.82
N ASN A 366 0.91 22.69 12.56
CA ASN A 366 -0.12 23.61 13.01
C ASN A 366 -1.38 22.82 13.45
N SER A 367 -2.39 23.51 14.01
CA SER A 367 -3.58 22.87 14.62
C SER A 367 -4.92 23.23 13.94
N SER A 368 -4.83 23.97 12.85
CA SER A 368 -5.94 24.43 12.00
C SER A 368 -5.37 24.88 10.65
N PHE A 369 -6.20 25.01 9.61
CA PHE A 369 -5.72 25.58 8.37
C PHE A 369 -5.30 27.04 8.58
N GLN A 370 -4.08 27.36 8.19
CA GLN A 370 -3.46 28.67 8.30
C GLN A 370 -2.87 29.07 6.96
N LEU A 371 -3.01 30.35 6.62
CA LEU A 371 -2.46 30.95 5.43
C LEU A 371 -1.01 31.35 5.70
N HIS A 372 -0.08 30.66 5.03
CA HIS A 372 1.35 30.87 5.20
C HIS A 372 1.96 31.39 3.90
N PRO A 373 2.56 32.60 3.90
CA PRO A 373 3.39 33.03 2.79
C PRO A 373 4.62 32.13 2.65
N LEU A 374 5.02 31.82 1.42
CA LEU A 374 6.34 31.24 1.17
C LEU A 374 7.39 32.30 1.52
N GLN A 375 8.27 31.98 2.46
CA GLN A 375 9.19 32.95 3.05
C GLN A 375 10.48 32.28 3.51
N GLY A 376 11.56 33.06 3.58
CA GLY A 376 12.83 32.61 4.14
C GLY A 376 12.83 32.60 5.67
N GLU A 377 13.95 32.20 6.27
CA GLU A 377 14.13 32.17 7.74
C GLU A 377 13.93 33.53 8.42
N SER A 378 14.17 34.63 7.69
CA SER A 378 13.95 36.00 8.17
C SER A 378 12.46 36.37 8.32
N GLY A 379 11.56 35.58 7.73
CA GLY A 379 10.13 35.86 7.65
C GLY A 379 9.74 36.86 6.54
N GLU A 380 10.66 37.24 5.65
CA GLU A 380 10.33 38.03 4.46
C GLU A 380 9.73 37.11 3.38
N PRO A 381 8.53 37.41 2.83
CA PRO A 381 7.96 36.66 1.72
C PRO A 381 8.88 36.62 0.50
N PHE A 382 8.96 35.47 -0.13
CA PHE A 382 9.63 35.33 -1.41
C PHE A 382 8.84 36.01 -2.52
N ARG A 383 9.58 36.67 -3.42
CA ARG A 383 9.03 37.31 -4.62
C ARG A 383 9.42 36.54 -5.86
N PHE A 384 8.42 36.07 -6.59
CA PHE A 384 8.54 35.29 -7.82
C PHE A 384 8.33 36.21 -9.01
N TYR A 385 9.33 36.34 -9.87
CA TYR A 385 9.13 36.98 -11.17
C TYR A 385 8.40 36.00 -12.08
N LEU A 386 7.20 36.37 -12.51
CA LEU A 386 6.36 35.58 -13.39
C LEU A 386 6.08 36.38 -14.64
N GLU A 387 6.20 35.72 -15.79
CA GLU A 387 5.82 36.29 -17.08
C GLU A 387 4.29 36.21 -17.27
N ALA A 388 3.69 37.13 -18.02
CA ALA A 388 2.25 37.12 -18.27
C ALA A 388 1.77 35.84 -18.97
N GLY A 389 0.50 35.48 -18.76
CA GLY A 389 -0.15 34.30 -19.31
C GLY A 389 -0.17 33.10 -18.35
N LYS A 390 -0.49 31.93 -18.91
CA LYS A 390 -0.62 30.68 -18.14
C LYS A 390 0.73 30.22 -17.59
N ARG A 391 0.77 30.02 -16.27
CA ARG A 391 1.90 29.47 -15.52
C ARG A 391 1.47 28.21 -14.82
N LYS A 392 2.40 27.25 -14.71
CA LYS A 392 2.20 26.00 -14.01
C LYS A 392 2.87 26.09 -12.65
N LEU A 393 2.14 25.76 -11.60
CA LEU A 393 2.66 25.64 -10.25
C LEU A 393 2.54 24.18 -9.84
N ARG A 394 3.65 23.53 -9.52
CA ARG A 394 3.67 22.14 -9.04
C ARG A 394 4.28 22.10 -7.64
N ILE A 395 3.62 21.34 -6.78
CA ILE A 395 4.12 21.01 -5.44
C ILE A 395 4.35 19.50 -5.42
N THR A 396 5.54 19.08 -4.98
CA THR A 396 5.97 17.68 -4.89
C THR A 396 6.29 17.33 -3.45
N ALA A 397 5.76 16.21 -2.95
CA ALA A 397 6.12 15.67 -1.65
C ALA A 397 7.59 15.23 -1.64
N ASP A 398 8.36 15.63 -0.63
CA ASP A 398 9.82 15.50 -0.65
C ASP A 398 10.34 14.96 0.69
N ALA A 399 10.98 13.79 0.66
CA ALA A 399 11.55 13.16 1.86
C ALA A 399 13.08 13.24 1.90
N SER A 400 13.72 13.94 0.97
CA SER A 400 15.18 14.06 0.90
C SER A 400 15.84 14.53 2.20
N PRO A 401 15.26 15.47 3.00
CA PRO A 401 15.92 15.90 4.24
C PRO A 401 15.98 14.81 5.30
N VAL A 402 14.98 13.92 5.34
CA VAL A 402 14.91 12.82 6.29
C VAL A 402 15.57 11.54 5.77
N ALA A 403 15.89 11.49 4.46
CA ALA A 403 16.51 10.35 3.80
C ALA A 403 17.75 9.80 4.51
N PRO A 404 18.74 10.61 4.95
CA PRO A 404 19.92 10.07 5.63
C PRO A 404 19.57 9.29 6.91
N ALA A 405 18.56 9.75 7.65
CA ALA A 405 18.07 9.03 8.83
C ALA A 405 17.28 7.79 8.46
N VAL A 406 16.48 7.82 7.39
CA VAL A 406 15.75 6.65 6.88
C VAL A 406 16.73 5.55 6.46
N TYR A 407 17.75 5.88 5.66
CA TYR A 407 18.78 4.92 5.25
C TYR A 407 19.59 4.39 6.44
N ALA A 408 19.99 5.26 7.37
CA ALA A 408 20.69 4.81 8.59
C ALA A 408 19.81 3.87 9.44
N LEU A 409 18.50 4.12 9.52
CA LEU A 409 17.55 3.22 10.19
C LEU A 409 17.39 1.89 9.44
N GLN A 410 17.34 1.91 8.10
CA GLN A 410 17.29 0.69 7.27
C GLN A 410 18.55 -0.15 7.44
N ASN A 411 19.73 0.48 7.40
CA ASN A 411 21.00 -0.21 7.67
C ASN A 411 21.03 -0.77 9.10
N MET A 412 20.58 0.00 10.10
CA MET A 412 20.48 -0.50 11.47
C MET A 412 19.49 -1.68 11.60
N LEU A 413 18.38 -1.66 10.86
CA LEU A 413 17.41 -2.74 10.80
C LEU A 413 18.01 -4.00 10.17
N GLN A 414 18.81 -3.86 9.10
CA GLN A 414 19.55 -4.95 8.48
C GLN A 414 20.59 -5.56 9.44
N GLU A 415 21.37 -4.73 10.13
CA GLU A 415 22.34 -5.17 11.14
C GLU A 415 21.67 -5.92 12.29
N LEU A 416 20.53 -5.39 12.77
CA LEU A 416 19.74 -6.03 13.80
C LEU A 416 19.14 -7.36 13.31
N SER A 417 18.76 -7.45 12.03
CA SER A 417 18.31 -8.69 11.38
C SER A 417 19.43 -9.72 11.25
N LEU A 418 20.63 -9.31 10.85
CA LEU A 418 21.82 -10.17 10.80
C LEU A 418 22.18 -10.68 12.20
N LEU A 419 22.15 -9.81 13.21
CA LEU A 419 22.39 -10.20 14.59
C LEU A 419 21.32 -11.17 15.12
N ASP A 420 20.03 -10.90 14.86
CA ASP A 420 18.94 -11.83 15.18
C ASP A 420 19.18 -13.19 14.53
N LYS A 421 19.54 -13.20 13.24
CA LYS A 421 19.87 -14.41 12.47
C LYS A 421 21.07 -15.17 13.05
N ASP A 422 22.17 -14.51 13.37
CA ASP A 422 23.34 -15.13 14.02
C ASP A 422 22.94 -15.78 15.34
N MET A 423 22.13 -15.10 16.15
CA MET A 423 21.61 -15.65 17.40
C MET A 423 20.70 -16.86 17.17
N ARG A 424 19.84 -16.86 16.14
CA ARG A 424 19.02 -18.02 15.79
C ARG A 424 19.86 -19.21 15.35
N LEU A 425 20.92 -18.99 14.58
CA LEU A 425 21.86 -20.05 14.18
C LEU A 425 22.58 -20.66 15.39
N ILE A 426 23.03 -19.84 16.34
CA ILE A 426 23.69 -20.31 17.57
C ILE A 426 22.72 -21.06 18.48
N THR A 427 21.50 -20.55 18.61
CA THR A 427 20.52 -21.06 19.58
C THR A 427 19.70 -22.24 19.04
N GLY A 428 19.50 -22.31 17.72
CA GLY A 428 18.53 -23.18 17.06
C GLY A 428 17.09 -22.72 17.20
N ASN A 429 16.85 -21.51 17.71
CA ASN A 429 15.51 -20.99 17.99
C ASN A 429 14.96 -20.17 16.81
N TYR A 430 14.19 -20.81 15.92
CA TYR A 430 13.55 -20.16 14.78
C TYR A 430 12.11 -19.68 15.06
N SER A 431 11.64 -19.84 16.31
CA SER A 431 10.33 -19.33 16.74
C SER A 431 10.38 -17.82 16.98
N ALA A 432 9.36 -17.09 16.52
CA ALA A 432 9.18 -15.67 16.83
C ALA A 432 8.79 -15.42 18.29
N THR A 433 8.24 -16.42 18.98
CA THR A 433 7.70 -16.31 20.35
C THR A 433 8.60 -16.92 21.43
N GLY A 434 9.72 -17.54 21.03
CA GLY A 434 10.56 -18.30 21.94
C GLY A 434 9.89 -19.60 22.41
N ALA A 435 8.94 -20.16 21.65
CA ALA A 435 8.28 -21.41 22.00
C ALA A 435 9.28 -22.59 22.14
N ASP A 436 10.42 -22.51 21.44
CA ASP A 436 11.51 -23.50 21.48
C ASP A 436 12.62 -23.13 22.50
N GLN A 437 12.39 -22.12 23.33
CA GLN A 437 13.40 -21.51 24.20
C GLN A 437 13.45 -22.20 25.57
N ASP A 438 14.52 -22.95 25.84
CA ASP A 438 14.80 -23.48 27.18
C ASP A 438 15.41 -22.39 28.07
N LEU A 439 14.57 -21.72 28.86
CA LEU A 439 14.97 -20.66 29.79
C LEU A 439 15.98 -21.11 30.87
N ASN A 440 16.22 -22.42 31.02
CA ASN A 440 17.21 -22.95 31.97
C ASN A 440 18.57 -23.22 31.32
N ARG A 441 18.70 -23.00 30.01
CA ARG A 441 19.96 -23.20 29.27
C ARG A 441 20.87 -21.98 29.48
N SER A 442 22.11 -22.24 29.89
CA SER A 442 23.16 -21.22 29.96
C SER A 442 23.91 -21.14 28.63
N TRP A 443 24.27 -19.92 28.23
CA TRP A 443 24.95 -19.63 26.98
C TRP A 443 26.34 -19.05 27.23
N GLU A 444 27.26 -19.29 26.29
CA GLU A 444 28.58 -18.67 26.24
C GLU A 444 28.70 -17.95 24.89
N ILE A 445 27.92 -16.88 24.68
CA ILE A 445 27.72 -16.29 23.34
C ILE A 445 29.04 -15.81 22.73
N LYS A 446 29.93 -15.22 23.53
CA LYS A 446 31.28 -14.78 23.08
C LYS A 446 32.14 -15.88 22.46
N ARG A 447 31.85 -17.15 22.77
CA ARG A 447 32.57 -18.29 22.18
C ARG A 447 32.15 -18.55 20.74
N TYR A 448 30.89 -18.26 20.42
CA TYR A 448 30.30 -18.49 19.10
C TYR A 448 30.33 -17.22 18.24
N ASP A 449 30.14 -16.06 18.86
CA ASP A 449 30.29 -14.74 18.24
C ASP A 449 31.20 -13.85 19.11
N PRO A 450 32.53 -13.85 18.85
CA PRO A 450 33.48 -13.01 19.57
C PRO A 450 33.26 -11.50 19.39
N GLU A 451 32.53 -11.07 18.36
CA GLU A 451 32.34 -9.67 17.99
C GLU A 451 30.99 -9.11 18.49
N ILE A 452 30.20 -9.91 19.22
CA ILE A 452 28.86 -9.56 19.70
C ILE A 452 28.81 -8.20 20.44
N GLU A 453 29.81 -7.89 21.25
CA GLU A 453 29.89 -6.62 21.97
C GLU A 453 30.10 -5.44 21.01
N ALA A 454 30.99 -5.58 20.03
CA ALA A 454 31.23 -4.55 19.03
C ALA A 454 30.00 -4.30 18.15
N LYS A 455 29.27 -5.37 17.77
CA LYS A 455 28.00 -5.26 17.03
C LYS A 455 26.95 -4.47 17.83
N LEU A 456 26.79 -4.75 19.11
CA LEU A 456 25.86 -4.03 19.99
C LEU A 456 26.28 -2.58 20.23
N GLU A 457 27.58 -2.31 20.40
CA GLU A 457 28.12 -0.95 20.52
C GLU A 457 27.82 -0.12 19.26
N LEU A 458 27.98 -0.70 18.07
CA LEU A 458 27.63 -0.05 16.80
C LEU A 458 26.14 0.32 16.73
N LEU A 459 25.24 -0.55 17.19
CA LEU A 459 23.80 -0.25 17.25
C LEU A 459 23.48 0.89 18.21
N VAL A 460 24.23 1.00 19.32
CA VAL A 460 24.14 2.12 20.26
C VAL A 460 24.58 3.42 19.59
N GLU A 461 25.76 3.44 18.97
CA GLU A 461 26.28 4.64 18.29
C GLU A 461 25.36 5.13 17.16
N LYS A 462 24.87 4.20 16.31
CA LYS A 462 23.90 4.49 15.24
C LYS A 462 22.61 5.10 15.81
N SER A 463 22.03 4.49 16.84
CA SER A 463 20.79 4.98 17.45
C SER A 463 20.95 6.39 18.04
N GLU A 464 22.09 6.71 18.66
CA GLU A 464 22.36 8.05 19.18
C GLU A 464 22.51 9.09 18.07
N ALA A 465 23.26 8.76 17.01
CA ALA A 465 23.47 9.66 15.88
C ALA A 465 22.17 9.96 15.13
N ILE A 466 21.36 8.93 14.87
CA ILE A 466 20.04 9.07 14.22
C ILE A 466 19.11 9.94 15.09
N ALA A 467 19.02 9.66 16.40
CA ALA A 467 18.19 10.42 17.31
C ALA A 467 18.58 11.91 17.34
N ALA A 468 19.88 12.22 17.33
CA ALA A 468 20.38 13.58 17.28
C ALA A 468 20.06 14.29 15.97
N TYR A 469 20.21 13.60 14.82
CA TYR A 469 19.91 14.15 13.50
C TYR A 469 18.42 14.50 13.35
N VAL A 470 17.53 13.58 13.72
CA VAL A 470 16.08 13.81 13.63
C VAL A 470 15.61 14.92 14.56
N ASP A 471 16.15 15.00 15.78
CA ASP A 471 15.85 16.09 16.71
C ASP A 471 16.35 17.44 16.18
N GLY A 472 17.52 17.46 15.52
CA GLY A 472 18.09 18.64 14.87
C GLY A 472 17.24 19.15 13.70
N LEU A 473 16.78 18.25 12.81
CA LEU A 473 15.87 18.60 11.71
C LEU A 473 14.55 19.19 12.20
N SER A 474 13.99 18.63 13.29
CA SER A 474 12.70 19.08 13.83
C SER A 474 12.82 20.30 14.75
N GLY A 475 14.03 20.68 15.15
CA GLY A 475 14.28 21.70 16.19
C GLY A 475 13.68 21.36 17.56
N ARG A 476 13.28 20.09 17.77
CA ARG A 476 12.64 19.58 19.00
C ARG A 476 12.82 18.07 19.11
N GLN A 477 12.65 17.57 20.33
CA GLN A 477 12.56 16.12 20.55
C GLN A 477 11.34 15.51 19.83
N THR A 478 11.60 14.46 19.05
CA THR A 478 10.56 13.74 18.29
C THR A 478 10.14 12.42 18.98
N PRO A 479 8.98 11.84 18.60
CA PRO A 479 8.62 10.50 19.06
C PRO A 479 9.61 9.42 18.62
N VAL A 480 10.12 9.52 17.38
CA VAL A 480 11.14 8.60 16.84
C VAL A 480 12.41 8.64 17.69
N SER A 481 12.95 9.83 17.98
CA SER A 481 14.15 9.95 18.82
C SER A 481 13.91 9.47 20.25
N SER A 482 12.70 9.66 20.78
CA SER A 482 12.34 9.17 22.11
C SER A 482 12.30 7.64 22.15
N ALA A 483 11.82 7.01 21.09
CA ALA A 483 11.76 5.56 21.01
C ALA A 483 13.14 4.93 20.72
N LEU A 484 13.98 5.57 19.91
CA LEU A 484 15.39 5.20 19.75
C LEU A 484 16.13 5.22 21.09
N LYS A 485 15.84 6.20 21.96
CA LYS A 485 16.39 6.26 23.33
C LYS A 485 15.94 5.07 24.21
N VAL A 486 14.77 4.49 23.96
CA VAL A 486 14.32 3.26 24.64
C VAL A 486 15.04 2.03 24.07
N ALA A 487 15.20 1.94 22.75
CA ALA A 487 16.00 0.86 22.14
C ALA A 487 17.45 0.88 22.63
N LEU A 488 18.02 2.09 22.78
CA LEU A 488 19.34 2.32 23.36
C LEU A 488 19.50 1.73 24.77
N SER A 489 18.51 1.89 25.64
CA SER A 489 18.57 1.25 26.97
C SER A 489 18.59 -0.28 26.85
N THR A 490 17.79 -0.86 25.95
CA THR A 490 17.77 -2.31 25.74
C THR A 490 19.11 -2.85 25.23
N TYR A 491 19.75 -2.19 24.27
CA TYR A 491 21.07 -2.60 23.79
C TYR A 491 22.15 -2.50 24.87
N ARG A 492 22.08 -1.48 25.73
CA ARG A 492 22.99 -1.33 26.87
C ARG A 492 22.78 -2.43 27.90
N ASP A 493 21.55 -2.80 28.20
CA ASP A 493 21.25 -3.92 29.10
C ASP A 493 21.80 -5.25 28.55
N MET A 494 21.74 -5.46 27.23
CA MET A 494 22.35 -6.63 26.56
C MET A 494 23.88 -6.62 26.58
N LEU A 495 24.51 -5.44 26.52
CA LEU A 495 25.96 -5.29 26.67
C LEU A 495 26.45 -5.62 28.09
N GLU A 496 25.63 -5.41 29.11
CA GLU A 496 25.97 -5.77 30.49
C GLU A 496 26.12 -7.29 30.69
N ASP A 497 25.28 -8.09 30.01
CA ASP A 497 25.41 -9.56 29.95
C ASP A 497 24.97 -10.15 28.61
N VAL A 498 25.94 -10.33 27.71
CA VAL A 498 25.69 -10.86 26.37
C VAL A 498 25.18 -12.31 26.36
N ASN A 499 25.29 -13.05 27.46
CA ASN A 499 24.80 -14.43 27.52
C ASN A 499 23.27 -14.50 27.72
N GLU A 500 22.63 -13.39 28.09
CA GLU A 500 21.18 -13.27 28.19
C GLU A 500 20.51 -12.85 26.87
N ILE A 501 21.29 -12.49 25.84
CA ILE A 501 20.76 -12.14 24.50
C ILE A 501 19.81 -13.21 23.95
N PRO A 502 20.14 -14.52 24.00
CA PRO A 502 19.23 -15.58 23.60
C PRO A 502 17.88 -15.58 24.29
N ASN A 503 17.76 -15.03 25.51
CA ASN A 503 16.51 -14.92 26.27
C ASN A 503 15.74 -13.63 25.96
N GLN A 504 16.33 -12.71 25.21
CA GLN A 504 15.77 -11.40 24.86
C GLN A 504 15.41 -11.27 23.38
N MET A 505 15.36 -12.37 22.62
CA MET A 505 15.01 -12.40 21.19
C MET A 505 13.70 -11.65 20.86
N LYS A 506 12.73 -11.66 21.78
CA LYS A 506 11.47 -10.90 21.60
C LYS A 506 11.69 -9.38 21.51
N GLU A 507 12.69 -8.85 22.22
CA GLU A 507 13.01 -7.42 22.14
C GLU A 507 13.64 -7.05 20.79
N PHE A 508 14.40 -7.94 20.15
CA PHE A 508 14.89 -7.74 18.78
C PHE A 508 13.73 -7.54 17.82
N SER A 509 12.77 -8.48 17.80
CA SER A 509 11.60 -8.38 16.94
C SER A 509 10.74 -7.13 17.23
N ARG A 510 10.60 -6.75 18.51
CA ARG A 510 9.88 -5.53 18.90
C ARG A 510 10.59 -4.28 18.36
N ILE A 511 11.91 -4.21 18.48
CA ILE A 511 12.69 -3.07 17.98
C ILE A 511 12.64 -3.05 16.45
N GLN A 512 12.83 -4.18 15.77
CA GLN A 512 12.73 -4.30 14.30
C GLN A 512 11.39 -3.78 13.77
N SER A 513 10.26 -4.24 14.33
CA SER A 513 8.92 -3.77 13.96
C SER A 513 8.74 -2.26 14.20
N SER A 514 9.30 -1.76 15.31
CA SER A 514 9.26 -0.33 15.62
C SER A 514 10.09 0.49 14.62
N LEU A 515 11.28 0.01 14.24
CA LEU A 515 12.13 0.64 13.22
C LEU A 515 11.43 0.70 11.87
N GLY A 516 10.82 -0.41 11.43
CA GLY A 516 10.04 -0.46 10.18
C GLY A 516 8.88 0.55 10.17
N THR A 517 8.20 0.69 11.32
CA THR A 517 7.15 1.70 11.50
C THR A 517 7.70 3.13 11.38
N TRP A 518 8.84 3.44 12.01
CA TRP A 518 9.42 4.78 11.97
C TRP A 518 9.98 5.14 10.59
N ILE A 519 10.64 4.20 9.92
CA ILE A 519 11.07 4.33 8.52
C ILE A 519 9.88 4.75 7.66
N SER A 520 8.76 4.02 7.78
CA SER A 520 7.55 4.30 7.01
C SER A 520 6.95 5.68 7.36
N GLN A 521 6.87 6.02 8.65
CA GLN A 521 6.33 7.32 9.09
C GLN A 521 7.19 8.51 8.66
N MET A 522 8.51 8.36 8.64
CA MET A 522 9.43 9.43 8.20
C MET A 522 9.40 9.61 6.68
N ALA A 523 9.25 8.53 5.92
CA ALA A 523 9.14 8.60 4.47
C ALA A 523 7.84 9.30 4.00
N GLU A 524 6.77 9.26 4.80
CA GLU A 524 5.51 9.93 4.49
C GLU A 524 5.57 11.46 4.70
N GLN A 525 5.22 12.24 3.68
CA GLN A 525 5.21 13.72 3.70
C GLN A 525 3.79 14.26 3.58
N LYS A 526 2.97 14.02 4.60
CA LYS A 526 1.53 14.36 4.60
C LYS A 526 1.31 15.86 4.73
N MET A 527 0.53 16.50 3.88
CA MET A 527 0.02 17.86 4.12
C MET A 527 -1.42 17.95 3.64
N MET A 528 -2.30 18.66 4.36
CA MET A 528 -3.61 19.04 3.80
C MET A 528 -3.57 20.49 3.30
N LEU A 529 -4.00 20.69 2.06
CA LEU A 529 -4.07 21.98 1.36
C LEU A 529 -5.55 22.36 1.17
N ASP A 530 -5.87 23.63 1.43
CA ASP A 530 -7.19 24.24 1.18
C ASP A 530 -7.16 25.03 -0.13
N TYR A 531 -6.27 26.02 -0.22
CA TYR A 531 -6.05 26.76 -1.46
C TYR A 531 -4.67 27.41 -1.50
N ILE A 532 -4.27 27.85 -2.70
CA ILE A 532 -3.06 28.62 -2.97
C ILE A 532 -3.48 30.04 -3.39
N VAL A 533 -2.77 31.05 -2.92
CA VAL A 533 -2.98 32.44 -3.26
C VAL A 533 -1.76 32.96 -4.00
N LEU A 534 -1.97 33.52 -5.18
CA LEU A 534 -0.96 34.30 -5.90
C LEU A 534 -1.38 35.76 -5.88
N LYS A 535 -0.51 36.66 -5.41
CA LYS A 535 -0.84 38.07 -5.23
C LYS A 535 0.31 39.00 -5.61
N THR A 536 -0.03 40.24 -5.95
CA THR A 536 0.97 41.30 -6.05
C THR A 536 1.58 41.61 -4.68
N PRO A 537 2.89 41.92 -4.59
CA PRO A 537 3.56 42.15 -3.32
C PRO A 537 2.89 43.23 -2.47
N GLY A 538 2.57 42.88 -1.21
CA GLY A 538 1.94 43.81 -0.27
C GLY A 538 0.41 43.93 -0.37
N THR A 539 -0.25 43.23 -1.29
CA THR A 539 -1.71 43.24 -1.41
C THR A 539 -2.37 42.53 -0.21
N ASP A 540 -3.37 43.20 0.40
CA ASP A 540 -4.24 42.62 1.43
C ASP A 540 -5.41 41.90 0.76
N THR A 541 -5.45 40.58 0.90
CA THR A 541 -6.46 39.73 0.27
C THR A 541 -7.79 39.72 1.02
N GLY A 542 -7.80 40.17 2.28
CA GLY A 542 -8.96 40.08 3.18
C GLY A 542 -9.37 38.65 3.56
N LEU A 543 -8.58 37.65 3.18
CA LEU A 543 -8.79 36.24 3.53
C LEU A 543 -8.61 36.04 5.03
N LYS A 544 -9.45 35.18 5.62
CA LYS A 544 -9.51 34.97 7.07
C LYS A 544 -9.07 33.57 7.46
N GLU A 545 -8.50 33.48 8.64
CA GLU A 545 -8.08 32.21 9.24
C GLU A 545 -9.04 31.72 10.32
N SER A 546 -8.97 30.42 10.57
CA SER A 546 -9.69 29.77 11.64
C SER A 546 -9.11 30.14 13.00
N THR A 547 -9.92 30.74 13.87
CA THR A 547 -9.59 30.99 15.28
C THR A 547 -10.36 30.03 16.19
N ALA A 548 -9.86 29.78 17.41
CA ALA A 548 -10.55 28.94 18.40
C ALA A 548 -12.00 29.38 18.66
N LEU A 549 -12.27 30.69 18.65
CA LEU A 549 -13.63 31.24 18.81
C LEU A 549 -14.50 30.97 17.59
N SER A 550 -13.99 31.20 16.37
CA SER A 550 -14.75 30.92 15.14
C SER A 550 -15.06 29.43 14.95
N ARG A 551 -14.17 28.53 15.41
CA ARG A 551 -14.42 27.08 15.36
C ARG A 551 -15.55 26.68 16.30
N ALA A 552 -15.58 27.24 17.52
CA ALA A 552 -16.66 26.99 18.47
C ALA A 552 -18.02 27.45 17.92
N SER A 553 -18.07 28.62 17.28
CA SER A 553 -19.32 29.10 16.66
C SER A 553 -19.74 28.25 15.46
N TYR A 554 -18.80 27.88 14.59
CA TYR A 554 -19.07 27.02 13.44
C TYR A 554 -19.53 25.62 13.84
N MET A 555 -18.94 25.03 14.89
CA MET A 555 -19.39 23.77 15.48
C MET A 555 -20.85 23.86 15.96
N GLY A 556 -21.22 24.96 16.63
CA GLY A 556 -22.61 25.21 17.02
C GLY A 556 -23.55 25.31 15.82
N VAL A 557 -23.17 26.05 14.78
CA VAL A 557 -23.94 26.16 13.53
C VAL A 557 -24.09 24.79 12.86
N ASN A 558 -23.01 24.01 12.73
CA ASN A 558 -23.03 22.67 12.17
C ASN A 558 -23.91 21.72 12.97
N PHE A 559 -23.84 21.77 14.30
CA PHE A 559 -24.74 21.00 15.15
C PHE A 559 -26.21 21.34 14.84
N PHE A 560 -26.59 22.61 14.73
CA PHE A 560 -27.95 22.97 14.36
C PHE A 560 -28.32 22.53 12.93
N ARG A 561 -27.38 22.56 11.97
CA ARG A 561 -27.60 22.00 10.62
C ARG A 561 -28.00 20.52 10.68
N THR A 562 -27.48 19.74 11.63
CA THR A 562 -27.85 18.31 11.77
C THR A 562 -29.34 18.06 12.08
N PHE A 563 -30.05 19.01 12.69
CA PHE A 563 -31.46 18.85 13.05
C PHE A 563 -32.44 19.19 11.92
N TYR A 564 -32.01 19.98 10.92
CA TYR A 564 -32.88 20.49 9.86
C TYR A 564 -32.50 20.00 8.47
N MET A 565 -31.28 19.50 8.27
CA MET A 565 -30.86 18.93 6.98
C MET A 565 -31.27 17.47 6.88
N ASP A 566 -31.81 17.10 5.72
CA ASP A 566 -32.13 15.73 5.39
C ASP A 566 -30.87 15.05 4.84
N TYR A 567 -30.26 14.18 5.65
CA TYR A 567 -29.06 13.43 5.30
C TYR A 567 -29.37 12.10 4.62
N SER A 568 -30.64 11.77 4.41
CA SER A 568 -31.05 10.47 3.90
C SER A 568 -31.79 10.60 2.57
N ARG A 569 -31.34 9.90 1.52
CA ARG A 569 -32.12 9.66 0.28
C ARG A 569 -33.35 8.75 0.52
N LYS A 570 -33.88 8.71 1.74
CA LYS A 570 -35.01 7.87 2.18
C LYS A 570 -36.36 8.21 1.53
N SER A 571 -36.39 9.09 0.53
CA SER A 571 -37.62 9.66 -0.04
C SER A 571 -38.11 8.99 -1.33
N LEU A 572 -37.40 8.01 -1.89
CA LEU A 572 -37.94 7.19 -2.99
C LEU A 572 -38.57 5.90 -2.42
N ASN A 573 -39.88 5.97 -2.14
CA ASN A 573 -40.79 4.86 -1.80
C ASN A 573 -40.20 3.69 -0.97
N LYS A 574 -40.00 3.91 0.34
CA LYS A 574 -39.55 2.88 1.30
C LYS A 574 -40.30 1.54 1.22
N ASP A 575 -41.60 1.58 0.93
CA ASP A 575 -42.44 0.37 0.93
C ASP A 575 -42.28 -0.46 -0.35
N LYS A 576 -41.62 0.07 -1.40
CA LYS A 576 -41.41 -0.62 -2.69
C LYS A 576 -39.94 -0.86 -3.04
N ALA A 577 -38.99 -0.26 -2.32
CA ALA A 577 -37.57 -0.41 -2.62
C ALA A 577 -37.03 -1.76 -2.16
N LEU A 578 -36.17 -2.37 -2.98
CA LEU A 578 -35.36 -3.52 -2.62
C LEU A 578 -34.37 -3.11 -1.51
N THR A 579 -34.37 -3.80 -0.38
CA THR A 579 -33.45 -3.50 0.73
C THR A 579 -32.24 -4.41 0.67
N VAL A 580 -31.06 -3.82 0.45
CA VAL A 580 -29.78 -4.54 0.38
C VAL A 580 -28.95 -4.16 1.60
N TRP A 581 -28.46 -5.14 2.36
CA TRP A 581 -27.50 -4.90 3.45
C TRP A 581 -26.11 -5.35 3.01
N VAL A 582 -25.10 -4.51 3.23
CA VAL A 582 -23.73 -4.74 2.73
C VAL A 582 -22.74 -4.79 3.88
N GLY A 583 -22.05 -5.92 4.04
CA GLY A 583 -21.01 -6.16 5.04
C GLY A 583 -19.66 -5.51 4.73
N ARG A 584 -19.63 -4.31 4.14
CA ARG A 584 -18.40 -3.61 3.73
C ARG A 584 -18.34 -2.18 4.22
N GLY A 585 -17.15 -1.57 4.07
CA GLY A 585 -16.91 -0.16 4.36
C GLY A 585 -17.75 0.78 3.50
N ARG A 586 -17.89 2.03 3.95
CA ARG A 586 -18.68 3.07 3.25
C ARG A 586 -18.21 3.31 1.82
N ASP A 587 -16.91 3.32 1.59
CA ASP A 587 -16.32 3.57 0.26
C ASP A 587 -16.86 2.61 -0.82
N TYR A 588 -16.99 1.33 -0.49
CA TYR A 588 -17.57 0.32 -1.39
C TYR A 588 -19.07 0.55 -1.64
N VAL A 589 -19.82 0.94 -0.60
CA VAL A 589 -21.27 1.17 -0.69
C VAL A 589 -21.58 2.42 -1.49
N ASP A 590 -20.78 3.47 -1.38
CA ASP A 590 -21.01 4.73 -2.08
C ASP A 590 -20.86 4.54 -3.61
N ILE A 591 -19.82 3.82 -4.06
CA ILE A 591 -19.66 3.47 -5.50
C ILE A 591 -20.79 2.54 -5.96
N MET A 592 -21.12 1.51 -5.17
CA MET A 592 -22.22 0.59 -5.51
C MET A 592 -23.53 1.35 -5.67
N GLN A 593 -23.84 2.28 -4.77
CA GLN A 593 -25.06 3.11 -4.85
C GLN A 593 -25.03 4.02 -6.09
N GLU A 594 -23.88 4.57 -6.46
CA GLU A 594 -23.73 5.36 -7.68
C GLU A 594 -24.02 4.52 -8.94
N MET A 595 -23.44 3.31 -9.04
CA MET A 595 -23.70 2.39 -10.15
C MET A 595 -25.18 1.96 -10.20
N ILE A 596 -25.79 1.70 -9.04
CA ILE A 596 -27.22 1.40 -8.92
C ILE A 596 -28.08 2.54 -9.49
N ASP A 597 -27.75 3.78 -9.14
CA ASP A 597 -28.53 4.96 -9.53
C ASP A 597 -28.33 5.31 -11.01
N GLN A 598 -27.15 5.03 -11.57
CA GLN A 598 -26.80 5.32 -12.97
C GLN A 598 -27.21 4.22 -13.95
N GLN A 599 -27.17 2.96 -13.51
CA GLN A 599 -27.33 1.81 -14.40
C GLN A 599 -28.53 0.96 -14.00
N PHE A 600 -28.51 0.36 -12.81
CA PHE A 600 -29.51 -0.64 -12.41
C PHE A 600 -30.93 -0.09 -12.36
N THR A 601 -31.15 0.97 -11.57
CA THR A 601 -32.48 1.56 -11.35
C THR A 601 -33.06 2.13 -12.65
N PRO A 602 -32.30 2.87 -13.49
CA PRO A 602 -32.81 3.34 -14.78
C PRO A 602 -33.15 2.22 -15.77
N GLN A 603 -32.39 1.13 -15.79
CA GLN A 603 -32.59 0.01 -16.72
C GLN A 603 -33.76 -0.90 -16.31
N THR A 604 -33.87 -1.20 -15.01
CA THR A 604 -34.83 -2.18 -14.48
C THR A 604 -36.11 -1.53 -13.93
N GLY A 605 -36.05 -0.25 -13.55
CA GLY A 605 -37.09 0.43 -12.81
C GLY A 605 -37.20 0.02 -11.33
N ILE A 606 -36.27 -0.81 -10.83
CA ILE A 606 -36.26 -1.32 -9.45
C ILE A 606 -35.48 -0.33 -8.56
N PRO A 607 -36.14 0.37 -7.61
CA PRO A 607 -35.44 1.22 -6.66
C PRO A 607 -34.74 0.36 -5.59
N VAL A 608 -33.49 0.69 -5.27
CA VAL A 608 -32.69 -0.04 -4.27
C VAL A 608 -32.29 0.87 -3.11
N ASN A 609 -32.46 0.38 -1.90
CA ASN A 609 -32.02 1.02 -0.65
C ASN A 609 -30.87 0.20 -0.04
N VAL A 610 -29.65 0.70 -0.17
CA VAL A 610 -28.44 0.05 0.36
C VAL A 610 -28.17 0.53 1.79
N ASN A 611 -28.03 -0.41 2.73
CA ASN A 611 -27.68 -0.14 4.13
C ASN A 611 -26.33 -0.80 4.47
N LEU A 612 -25.50 -0.06 5.21
CA LEU A 612 -24.26 -0.60 5.78
C LEU A 612 -24.58 -1.59 6.89
N MET A 613 -23.92 -2.75 6.86
CA MET A 613 -23.95 -3.76 7.90
C MET A 613 -22.55 -3.85 8.56
N PRO A 614 -22.21 -2.94 9.49
CA PRO A 614 -20.89 -2.89 10.10
C PRO A 614 -20.57 -4.09 11.00
N ASN A 615 -21.57 -4.88 11.39
CA ASN A 615 -21.38 -6.10 12.17
C ASN A 615 -22.28 -7.22 11.61
N PRO A 616 -21.72 -8.38 11.20
CA PRO A 616 -22.50 -9.53 10.74
C PRO A 616 -23.56 -10.02 11.75
N ASN A 617 -23.35 -9.81 13.05
CA ASN A 617 -24.35 -10.13 14.09
C ASN A 617 -25.66 -9.36 13.93
N ALA A 618 -25.65 -8.21 13.23
CA ALA A 618 -26.87 -7.48 12.91
C ALA A 618 -27.82 -8.31 12.05
N LEU A 619 -27.29 -9.14 11.13
CA LEU A 619 -28.11 -10.02 10.30
C LEU A 619 -28.73 -11.16 11.10
N ILE A 620 -28.01 -11.67 12.11
CA ILE A 620 -28.51 -12.72 13.01
C ILE A 620 -29.65 -12.17 13.86
N LEU A 621 -29.43 -11.01 14.51
CA LEU A 621 -30.42 -10.35 15.35
C LEU A 621 -31.63 -9.88 14.53
N GLY A 622 -31.40 -9.31 13.34
CA GLY A 622 -32.44 -8.88 12.41
C GLY A 622 -33.32 -10.04 11.94
N ASN A 623 -32.71 -11.15 11.50
CA ASN A 623 -33.47 -12.35 11.10
C ASN A 623 -34.32 -12.91 12.26
N ALA A 624 -33.77 -12.93 13.48
CA ALA A 624 -34.50 -13.36 14.68
C ALA A 624 -35.65 -12.40 15.05
N ALA A 625 -35.46 -11.09 14.87
CA ALA A 625 -36.46 -10.06 15.10
C ALA A 625 -37.50 -9.93 13.98
N GLY A 626 -37.25 -10.56 12.82
CA GLY A 626 -38.08 -10.42 11.62
C GLY A 626 -37.83 -9.14 10.83
N ASP A 627 -36.77 -8.40 11.14
CA ASP A 627 -36.32 -7.19 10.46
C ASP A 627 -35.04 -7.52 9.67
N GLN A 628 -35.22 -8.09 8.48
CA GLN A 628 -34.16 -8.60 7.62
C GLN A 628 -34.15 -7.87 6.26
N PRO A 629 -32.99 -7.80 5.58
CA PRO A 629 -32.95 -7.31 4.20
C PRO A 629 -33.63 -8.28 3.23
N ASP A 630 -33.81 -7.81 1.99
CA ASP A 630 -34.16 -8.66 0.86
C ASP A 630 -32.91 -9.43 0.38
N VAL A 631 -31.79 -8.70 0.21
CA VAL A 631 -30.47 -9.23 -0.18
C VAL A 631 -29.41 -8.85 0.86
N ALA A 632 -28.53 -9.79 1.19
CA ALA A 632 -27.34 -9.54 2.00
C ALA A 632 -26.08 -9.78 1.16
N LEU A 633 -25.18 -8.80 1.13
CA LEU A 633 -23.87 -8.85 0.47
C LEU A 633 -22.74 -8.76 1.51
N GLY A 634 -21.53 -9.14 1.12
CA GLY A 634 -20.36 -9.10 2.00
C GLY A 634 -20.39 -10.21 3.06
N ILE A 635 -21.03 -11.36 2.76
CA ILE A 635 -21.26 -12.44 3.72
C ILE A 635 -20.23 -13.55 3.51
N ALA A 636 -19.56 -14.00 4.58
CA ALA A 636 -18.67 -15.15 4.49
C ALA A 636 -19.45 -16.42 4.05
N THR A 637 -18.85 -17.25 3.21
CA THR A 637 -19.52 -18.42 2.61
C THR A 637 -20.07 -19.38 3.67
N GLU A 638 -19.31 -19.59 4.76
CA GLU A 638 -19.73 -20.40 5.91
C GLU A 638 -21.01 -19.88 6.54
N THR A 639 -21.12 -18.56 6.68
CA THR A 639 -22.31 -17.92 7.25
C THR A 639 -23.51 -18.10 6.33
N ALA A 640 -23.33 -17.97 5.01
CA ALA A 640 -24.39 -18.20 4.04
C ALA A 640 -24.94 -19.63 4.16
N ILE A 641 -24.08 -20.65 4.17
CA ILE A 641 -24.54 -22.04 4.28
C ILE A 641 -25.11 -22.38 5.65
N GLU A 642 -24.61 -21.79 6.73
CA GLU A 642 -25.27 -21.93 8.03
C GLU A 642 -26.70 -21.37 8.05
N TYR A 643 -26.99 -20.34 7.25
CA TYR A 643 -28.35 -19.84 7.06
C TYR A 643 -29.18 -20.78 6.18
N ALA A 644 -28.58 -21.37 5.13
CA ALA A 644 -29.23 -22.39 4.29
C ALA A 644 -29.66 -23.60 5.12
N MET A 645 -28.77 -24.13 5.96
CA MET A 645 -29.05 -25.24 6.89
C MET A 645 -30.22 -24.96 7.84
N ARG A 646 -30.52 -23.68 8.11
CA ARG A 646 -31.62 -23.22 8.96
C ARG A 646 -32.88 -22.84 8.18
N GLY A 647 -32.87 -22.95 6.85
CA GLY A 647 -33.96 -22.53 5.97
C GLY A 647 -34.19 -21.01 5.98
N ALA A 648 -33.17 -20.21 6.29
CA ALA A 648 -33.29 -18.76 6.44
C ALA A 648 -33.04 -17.97 5.15
N ILE A 649 -32.48 -18.61 4.12
CA ILE A 649 -32.21 -18.04 2.80
C ILE A 649 -32.81 -18.89 1.70
N ALA A 650 -32.97 -18.31 0.52
CA ALA A 650 -33.56 -18.96 -0.63
C ALA A 650 -32.55 -19.77 -1.43
N ASP A 651 -33.05 -20.86 -2.01
CA ASP A 651 -32.37 -21.60 -3.05
C ASP A 651 -32.40 -20.79 -4.34
N LEU A 652 -31.25 -20.59 -4.96
CA LEU A 652 -31.08 -19.78 -6.17
C LEU A 652 -31.34 -20.59 -7.44
N GLU A 653 -31.40 -21.91 -7.36
CA GLU A 653 -31.72 -22.79 -8.50
C GLU A 653 -33.17 -22.62 -8.98
N GLN A 654 -34.01 -21.93 -8.21
CA GLN A 654 -35.39 -21.64 -8.58
C GLN A 654 -35.55 -20.59 -9.70
N PHE A 655 -34.48 -19.86 -10.05
CA PHE A 655 -34.55 -18.76 -11.03
C PHE A 655 -34.17 -19.24 -12.44
N ASP A 656 -34.91 -18.77 -13.45
CA ASP A 656 -34.86 -19.31 -14.82
C ASP A 656 -33.48 -19.23 -15.50
N ASN A 657 -32.68 -18.19 -15.24
CA ASN A 657 -31.34 -18.01 -15.82
C ASN A 657 -30.20 -18.41 -14.86
N PHE A 658 -30.48 -19.17 -13.79
CA PHE A 658 -29.48 -19.58 -12.80
C PHE A 658 -28.25 -20.25 -13.43
N GLU A 659 -28.41 -21.18 -14.36
CA GLU A 659 -27.29 -21.89 -15.01
C GLU A 659 -26.36 -20.94 -15.78
N GLU A 660 -26.90 -19.88 -16.38
CA GLU A 660 -26.11 -18.84 -17.07
C GLU A 660 -25.30 -18.01 -16.05
N VAL A 661 -25.90 -17.67 -14.92
CA VAL A 661 -25.22 -16.95 -13.84
C VAL A 661 -24.16 -17.83 -13.18
N LEU A 662 -24.45 -19.11 -12.97
CA LEU A 662 -23.53 -20.07 -12.35
C LEU A 662 -22.24 -20.24 -13.17
N ALA A 663 -22.34 -20.20 -14.50
CA ALA A 663 -21.20 -20.34 -15.41
C ALA A 663 -20.13 -19.24 -15.28
N ARG A 664 -20.43 -18.14 -14.57
CA ARG A 664 -19.50 -17.02 -14.30
C ARG A 664 -18.47 -17.36 -13.22
N PHE A 665 -18.70 -18.43 -12.45
CA PHE A 665 -17.92 -18.76 -11.26
C PHE A 665 -17.19 -20.09 -11.39
N HIS A 666 -16.06 -20.20 -10.69
CA HIS A 666 -15.28 -21.44 -10.68
C HIS A 666 -16.08 -22.60 -10.01
N PRO A 667 -16.26 -23.76 -10.66
CA PRO A 667 -17.04 -24.87 -10.09
C PRO A 667 -16.51 -25.39 -8.75
N GLY A 668 -15.18 -25.45 -8.62
CA GLY A 668 -14.50 -25.79 -7.36
C GLY A 668 -14.75 -24.82 -6.22
N VAL A 669 -15.18 -23.58 -6.49
CA VAL A 669 -15.63 -22.61 -5.48
C VAL A 669 -17.12 -22.79 -5.18
N MET A 670 -17.93 -22.96 -6.23
CA MET A 670 -19.39 -23.09 -6.10
C MET A 670 -19.82 -24.31 -5.29
N ARG A 671 -19.03 -25.39 -5.25
CA ARG A 671 -19.34 -26.56 -4.40
C ARG A 671 -19.46 -26.23 -2.89
N ALA A 672 -18.80 -25.17 -2.42
CA ALA A 672 -18.93 -24.71 -1.03
C ALA A 672 -20.17 -23.82 -0.80
N HIS A 673 -20.86 -23.43 -1.88
CA HIS A 673 -22.10 -22.65 -1.85
C HIS A 673 -23.36 -23.53 -1.94
N GLN A 674 -23.18 -24.85 -1.95
CA GLN A 674 -24.22 -25.85 -2.09
C GLN A 674 -24.49 -26.58 -0.79
N TYR A 675 -25.76 -26.93 -0.56
CA TYR A 675 -26.20 -27.71 0.59
C TYR A 675 -27.49 -28.47 0.23
N ASP A 676 -27.59 -29.76 0.57
CA ASP A 676 -28.82 -30.55 0.38
C ASP A 676 -29.42 -30.46 -1.04
N GLY A 677 -28.54 -30.43 -2.04
CA GLY A 677 -28.89 -30.38 -3.46
C GLY A 677 -29.35 -29.02 -4.02
N GLY A 678 -29.25 -27.93 -3.25
CA GLY A 678 -29.52 -26.57 -3.75
C GLY A 678 -28.31 -25.63 -3.62
N THR A 679 -28.38 -24.48 -4.29
CA THR A 679 -27.32 -23.45 -4.30
C THR A 679 -27.84 -22.18 -3.65
N TYR A 680 -27.18 -21.68 -2.58
CA TYR A 680 -27.81 -20.68 -1.70
C TYR A 680 -27.14 -19.31 -1.70
N ALA A 681 -26.00 -19.16 -2.37
CA ALA A 681 -25.27 -17.90 -2.45
C ALA A 681 -24.41 -17.86 -3.71
N LEU A 682 -24.13 -16.64 -4.20
CA LEU A 682 -23.18 -16.40 -5.30
C LEU A 682 -21.96 -15.66 -4.75
N PRO A 683 -20.72 -16.06 -5.09
CA PRO A 683 -19.54 -15.37 -4.63
C PRO A 683 -19.41 -14.00 -5.33
N GLU A 684 -19.11 -12.95 -4.56
CA GLU A 684 -18.74 -11.63 -5.07
C GLU A 684 -17.22 -11.45 -5.12
N LEU A 685 -16.51 -12.02 -4.14
CA LEU A 685 -15.05 -12.02 -4.07
C LEU A 685 -14.51 -13.42 -3.97
N GLN A 686 -13.33 -13.60 -4.56
CA GLN A 686 -12.55 -14.82 -4.51
C GLN A 686 -11.09 -14.46 -4.22
N ASN A 687 -10.55 -14.93 -3.11
CA ASN A 687 -9.16 -14.68 -2.72
C ASN A 687 -8.28 -15.88 -3.12
N PHE A 688 -7.26 -15.62 -3.91
CA PHE A 688 -6.30 -16.64 -4.36
C PHE A 688 -5.12 -16.75 -3.40
N GLN A 689 -4.38 -17.85 -3.51
CA GLN A 689 -3.11 -18.05 -2.83
C GLN A 689 -2.03 -18.25 -3.89
N LEU A 690 -0.91 -17.55 -3.78
CA LEU A 690 0.25 -17.67 -4.66
C LEU A 690 1.51 -17.87 -3.82
N MET A 691 2.57 -18.34 -4.47
CA MET A 691 3.91 -18.35 -3.91
C MET A 691 4.62 -17.04 -4.26
N PHE A 692 5.06 -16.31 -3.25
CA PHE A 692 5.88 -15.12 -3.37
C PHE A 692 7.33 -15.51 -3.15
N TYR A 693 8.23 -14.97 -3.97
CA TYR A 693 9.67 -15.18 -3.81
C TYR A 693 10.48 -13.94 -4.18
N ARG A 694 11.61 -13.75 -3.49
CA ARG A 694 12.58 -12.67 -3.72
C ARG A 694 13.51 -13.04 -4.88
N THR A 695 13.36 -12.37 -6.03
CA THR A 695 14.13 -12.68 -7.25
C THR A 695 15.62 -12.42 -7.03
N ASP A 696 15.96 -11.31 -6.38
CA ASP A 696 17.31 -10.92 -6.02
C ASP A 696 18.00 -11.94 -5.09
N VAL A 697 17.29 -12.46 -4.09
CA VAL A 697 17.83 -13.50 -3.19
C VAL A 697 18.03 -14.82 -3.94
N PHE A 698 17.11 -15.18 -4.84
CA PHE A 698 17.20 -16.40 -5.62
C PHE A 698 18.37 -16.38 -6.60
N GLU A 699 18.57 -15.25 -7.29
CA GLU A 699 19.73 -14.99 -8.14
C GLU A 699 21.05 -15.06 -7.35
N GLN A 700 21.10 -14.43 -6.16
CA GLN A 700 22.29 -14.45 -5.30
C GLN A 700 22.66 -15.88 -4.83
N LEU A 701 21.64 -16.70 -4.55
CA LEU A 701 21.83 -18.09 -4.10
C LEU A 701 22.00 -19.09 -5.25
N GLY A 702 21.74 -18.67 -6.50
CA GLY A 702 21.78 -19.55 -7.68
C GLY A 702 20.72 -20.66 -7.62
N ILE A 703 19.53 -20.36 -7.09
CA ILE A 703 18.41 -21.29 -6.97
C ILE A 703 17.22 -20.83 -7.82
N GLU A 704 16.44 -21.78 -8.31
CA GLU A 704 15.22 -21.52 -9.09
C GLU A 704 13.97 -21.56 -8.19
N PRO A 705 12.90 -20.80 -8.51
CA PRO A 705 11.62 -20.89 -7.80
C PRO A 705 11.06 -22.33 -7.85
N PRO A 706 10.67 -22.92 -6.71
CA PRO A 706 10.28 -24.32 -6.64
C PRO A 706 8.90 -24.58 -7.24
N ASP A 707 8.81 -25.62 -8.07
CA ASP A 707 7.55 -25.99 -8.74
C ASP A 707 6.71 -26.99 -7.92
N THR A 708 7.38 -27.85 -7.15
CA THR A 708 6.78 -28.92 -6.33
C THR A 708 7.17 -28.82 -4.85
N TRP A 709 6.41 -29.46 -3.96
CA TRP A 709 6.82 -29.57 -2.54
C TRP A 709 8.17 -30.26 -2.37
N GLU A 710 8.50 -31.22 -3.24
CA GLU A 710 9.82 -31.85 -3.25
C GLU A 710 10.94 -30.87 -3.66
N ASP A 711 10.66 -29.87 -4.49
CA ASP A 711 11.60 -28.79 -4.80
C ASP A 711 11.77 -27.86 -3.60
N VAL A 712 10.67 -27.49 -2.93
CA VAL A 712 10.71 -26.71 -1.67
C VAL A 712 11.63 -27.40 -0.68
N PHE A 713 11.39 -28.67 -0.35
CA PHE A 713 12.23 -29.40 0.62
C PHE A 713 13.69 -29.57 0.17
N ARG A 714 13.99 -29.46 -1.13
CA ARG A 714 15.34 -29.53 -1.67
C ARG A 714 16.12 -28.23 -1.50
N ILE A 715 15.45 -27.08 -1.60
CA ILE A 715 16.08 -25.77 -1.37
C ILE A 715 16.16 -25.42 0.12
N MET A 716 15.34 -26.05 0.98
CA MET A 716 15.32 -25.81 2.42
C MET A 716 16.70 -25.84 3.10
N PRO A 717 17.60 -26.82 2.86
CA PRO A 717 18.93 -26.81 3.47
C PRO A 717 19.76 -25.57 3.11
N THR A 718 19.72 -25.14 1.85
CA THR A 718 20.42 -23.92 1.38
C THR A 718 19.87 -22.67 2.06
N LEU A 719 18.54 -22.57 2.20
CA LEU A 719 17.91 -21.46 2.92
C LEU A 719 18.31 -21.49 4.41
N LEU A 720 18.22 -22.64 5.07
CA LEU A 720 18.52 -22.78 6.49
C LEU A 720 20.00 -22.50 6.82
N GLU A 721 20.94 -22.91 5.96
CA GLU A 721 22.37 -22.54 6.08
C GLU A 721 22.59 -21.03 6.03
N LYS A 722 21.68 -20.30 5.38
CA LYS A 722 21.65 -18.84 5.32
C LYS A 722 20.68 -18.24 6.32
N GLY A 723 20.20 -18.98 7.31
CA GLY A 723 19.24 -18.50 8.31
C GLY A 723 17.91 -18.02 7.73
N MET A 724 17.58 -18.46 6.52
CA MET A 724 16.32 -18.20 5.81
C MET A 724 15.44 -19.44 5.86
N THR A 725 14.14 -19.29 5.62
CA THR A 725 13.22 -20.43 5.54
C THR A 725 12.05 -20.15 4.61
N PHE A 726 11.21 -21.16 4.38
CA PHE A 726 9.99 -21.06 3.60
C PHE A 726 8.80 -20.78 4.52
N TYR A 727 7.97 -19.79 4.17
CA TYR A 727 6.73 -19.53 4.90
C TYR A 727 5.55 -20.35 4.34
N TYR A 728 4.97 -21.17 5.21
CA TYR A 728 3.69 -21.83 4.98
C TYR A 728 2.72 -21.43 6.09
N PRO A 729 1.51 -20.90 5.79
CA PRO A 729 0.52 -20.56 6.80
C PRO A 729 0.17 -21.78 7.66
N PRO A 730 0.52 -21.81 8.96
CA PRO A 730 0.35 -23.01 9.78
C PRO A 730 -1.11 -23.48 9.87
N GLY A 731 -2.07 -22.54 9.79
CA GLY A 731 -3.50 -22.85 9.80
C GLY A 731 -4.06 -23.44 8.49
N ASP A 732 -3.32 -23.41 7.39
CA ASP A 732 -3.78 -23.99 6.12
C ASP A 732 -3.51 -25.50 6.09
N PHE A 733 -4.44 -26.29 6.57
CA PHE A 733 -4.39 -27.75 6.38
C PHE A 733 -4.94 -28.16 4.99
N SER A 734 -5.79 -27.32 4.40
CA SER A 734 -6.64 -27.69 3.26
C SER A 734 -5.82 -28.01 2.00
N THR A 735 -4.80 -27.20 1.73
CA THR A 735 -3.91 -27.33 0.57
C THR A 735 -3.18 -28.68 0.58
N ILE A 736 -2.51 -29.04 1.68
CA ILE A 736 -1.78 -30.31 1.79
C ILE A 736 -2.73 -31.51 1.70
N PHE A 737 -3.94 -31.42 2.27
CA PHE A 737 -4.94 -32.47 2.17
C PHE A 737 -5.39 -32.70 0.73
N TYR A 738 -5.79 -31.64 0.02
CA TYR A 738 -6.25 -31.80 -1.36
C TYR A 738 -5.14 -32.22 -2.33
N GLN A 739 -3.92 -31.73 -2.16
CA GLN A 739 -2.80 -32.16 -2.99
C GLN A 739 -2.38 -33.62 -2.74
N ASN A 740 -2.73 -34.20 -1.60
CA ASN A 740 -2.61 -35.64 -1.33
C ASN A 740 -3.84 -36.47 -1.75
N GLY A 741 -4.83 -35.84 -2.39
CA GLY A 741 -6.05 -36.50 -2.85
C GLY A 741 -7.04 -36.83 -1.72
N ALA A 742 -6.92 -36.17 -0.55
CA ALA A 742 -7.87 -36.34 0.53
C ALA A 742 -9.16 -35.55 0.28
N GLU A 743 -10.28 -36.11 0.73
CA GLU A 743 -11.54 -35.38 0.92
C GLU A 743 -11.85 -35.36 2.42
N PHE A 744 -12.63 -34.38 2.85
CA PHE A 744 -12.96 -34.22 4.28
C PHE A 744 -14.21 -35.00 4.70
N TRP A 745 -15.09 -35.27 3.74
CA TRP A 745 -16.40 -35.89 3.94
C TRP A 745 -16.58 -37.10 3.03
N ASP A 746 -17.42 -38.04 3.46
CA ASP A 746 -17.93 -39.07 2.57
C ASP A 746 -18.83 -38.49 1.48
N GLY A 747 -19.15 -39.31 0.47
CA GLY A 747 -19.95 -38.86 -0.68
C GLY A 747 -21.33 -38.31 -0.32
N THR A 748 -21.86 -38.65 0.87
CA THR A 748 -23.13 -38.14 1.38
C THR A 748 -22.99 -36.90 2.26
N GLY A 749 -21.77 -36.56 2.70
CA GLY A 749 -21.51 -35.45 3.63
C GLY A 749 -21.86 -35.75 5.09
N MET A 750 -22.17 -37.01 5.42
CA MET A 750 -22.68 -37.41 6.74
C MET A 750 -21.57 -37.93 7.68
N SER A 751 -20.43 -38.32 7.13
CA SER A 751 -19.28 -38.81 7.92
C SER A 751 -17.97 -38.17 7.51
N SER A 752 -17.00 -38.14 8.42
CA SER A 752 -15.67 -37.60 8.16
C SER A 752 -14.71 -38.63 7.54
N TYR A 753 -13.91 -38.20 6.56
CA TYR A 753 -12.82 -38.94 5.94
C TYR A 753 -11.43 -38.64 6.53
N LEU A 754 -11.34 -37.95 7.67
CA LEU A 754 -10.05 -37.65 8.31
C LEU A 754 -9.19 -38.88 8.67
N GLY A 755 -9.76 -40.08 8.71
CA GLY A 755 -9.04 -41.34 9.01
C GLY A 755 -8.57 -42.13 7.80
N ASP A 756 -8.90 -41.69 6.59
CA ASP A 756 -8.59 -42.45 5.39
C ASP A 756 -7.11 -42.30 4.99
N SER A 757 -6.61 -43.25 4.19
CA SER A 757 -5.18 -43.32 3.84
C SER A 757 -4.61 -42.02 3.26
N ALA A 758 -5.39 -41.29 2.44
CA ALA A 758 -5.02 -40.00 1.89
C ALA A 758 -4.92 -38.91 2.98
N SER A 759 -5.91 -38.84 3.88
CA SER A 759 -5.94 -37.90 5.02
C SER A 759 -4.81 -38.16 6.01
N VAL A 760 -4.49 -39.43 6.28
CA VAL A 760 -3.35 -39.81 7.14
C VAL A 760 -2.02 -39.39 6.50
N LYS A 761 -1.86 -39.59 5.19
CA LYS A 761 -0.67 -39.15 4.44
C LYS A 761 -0.54 -37.63 4.46
N ALA A 762 -1.63 -36.92 4.20
CA ALA A 762 -1.68 -35.46 4.22
C ALA A 762 -1.34 -34.89 5.60
N PHE A 763 -1.99 -35.40 6.65
CA PHE A 763 -1.74 -34.97 8.01
C PHE A 763 -0.27 -35.18 8.40
N LYS A 764 0.30 -36.32 8.04
CA LYS A 764 1.73 -36.58 8.23
C LYS A 764 2.60 -35.56 7.50
N GLN A 765 2.35 -35.30 6.22
CA GLN A 765 3.11 -34.30 5.46
C GLN A 765 3.02 -32.92 6.11
N TRP A 766 1.81 -32.49 6.46
CA TRP A 766 1.57 -31.19 7.11
C TRP A 766 2.31 -31.07 8.45
N THR A 767 2.32 -32.12 9.29
CA THR A 767 3.09 -32.10 10.55
C THR A 767 4.61 -32.23 10.33
N ASP A 768 5.05 -32.98 9.32
CA ASP A 768 6.47 -33.14 8.97
C ASP A 768 7.08 -31.80 8.52
N MET A 769 6.32 -30.92 7.86
CA MET A 769 6.78 -29.58 7.46
C MET A 769 7.35 -28.80 8.66
N PHE A 770 6.69 -28.88 9.82
CA PHE A 770 7.12 -28.16 11.02
C PHE A 770 8.12 -28.97 11.85
N THR A 771 7.86 -30.27 12.04
CA THR A 771 8.67 -31.12 12.94
C THR A 771 9.99 -31.60 12.32
N LYS A 772 10.03 -31.80 11.00
CA LYS A 772 11.20 -32.34 10.28
C LYS A 772 11.89 -31.30 9.41
N HIS A 773 11.12 -30.42 8.78
CA HIS A 773 11.65 -29.39 7.88
C HIS A 773 11.79 -28.02 8.54
N SER A 774 11.47 -27.90 9.84
CA SER A 774 11.68 -26.69 10.65
C SER A 774 11.05 -25.44 10.05
N LEU A 775 9.88 -25.57 9.41
CA LEU A 775 9.08 -24.41 9.02
C LEU A 775 8.63 -23.64 10.28
N PRO A 776 8.50 -22.31 10.20
CA PRO A 776 8.18 -21.48 11.36
C PRO A 776 6.75 -21.74 11.86
N LEU A 777 6.57 -21.87 13.18
CA LEU A 777 5.29 -22.17 13.83
C LEU A 777 4.34 -20.96 13.90
N GLU A 778 4.90 -19.75 13.96
CA GLU A 778 4.15 -18.50 14.06
C GLU A 778 4.97 -17.37 13.44
N ILE A 779 4.39 -16.69 12.45
CA ILE A 779 4.94 -15.47 11.86
C ILE A 779 3.88 -14.38 12.02
N PRO A 780 4.13 -13.33 12.82
CA PRO A 780 3.15 -12.26 13.05
C PRO A 780 2.70 -11.57 11.76
N ALA A 781 3.63 -11.35 10.81
CA ALA A 781 3.36 -10.73 9.52
C ALA A 781 4.34 -11.23 8.44
N PHE A 782 3.90 -12.12 7.55
CA PHE A 782 4.75 -12.64 6.45
C PHE A 782 5.32 -11.52 5.58
N PHE A 783 4.49 -10.52 5.23
CA PHE A 783 4.89 -9.35 4.46
C PHE A 783 6.15 -8.65 5.01
N GLU A 784 6.25 -8.46 6.34
CA GLU A 784 7.37 -7.74 6.95
C GLU A 784 8.68 -8.54 6.81
N HIS A 785 8.63 -9.83 7.12
CA HIS A 785 9.79 -10.73 7.00
C HIS A 785 10.20 -10.99 5.54
N PHE A 786 9.23 -11.04 4.63
CA PHE A 786 9.51 -11.12 3.19
C PHE A 786 10.24 -9.86 2.68
N ARG A 787 9.77 -8.69 3.12
CA ARG A 787 10.42 -7.40 2.83
C ARG A 787 11.85 -7.34 3.37
N LEU A 788 12.07 -7.84 4.59
CA LEU A 788 13.39 -7.91 5.22
C LEU A 788 14.32 -8.98 4.62
N GLY A 789 13.76 -9.98 3.93
CA GLY A 789 14.51 -11.03 3.24
C GLY A 789 14.88 -12.25 4.09
N ASP A 790 14.45 -12.31 5.36
CA ASP A 790 14.65 -13.49 6.23
C ASP A 790 13.63 -14.61 5.93
N LEU A 791 12.47 -14.26 5.36
CA LEU A 791 11.54 -15.19 4.70
C LEU A 791 11.46 -14.88 3.19
N PRO A 792 12.50 -15.21 2.40
CA PRO A 792 12.58 -14.80 0.99
C PRO A 792 11.61 -15.55 0.08
N ILE A 793 10.87 -16.53 0.61
CA ILE A 793 9.89 -17.34 -0.13
C ILE A 793 8.76 -17.79 0.79
N GLY A 794 7.52 -17.79 0.28
CA GLY A 794 6.39 -18.33 1.01
C GLY A 794 5.04 -18.18 0.33
N LEU A 795 4.00 -18.74 0.94
CA LEU A 795 2.63 -18.59 0.44
C LEU A 795 1.95 -17.36 1.01
N GLY A 796 1.34 -16.57 0.13
CA GLY A 796 0.54 -15.40 0.47
C GLY A 796 -0.71 -15.32 -0.40
N ASP A 797 -1.53 -14.32 -0.14
CA ASP A 797 -2.80 -14.07 -0.83
C ASP A 797 -2.81 -12.69 -1.52
N LEU A 798 -3.96 -12.24 -2.03
CA LEU A 798 -4.09 -10.89 -2.59
C LEU A 798 -3.66 -9.80 -1.59
N THR A 799 -3.99 -9.97 -0.30
CA THR A 799 -3.61 -9.01 0.74
C THR A 799 -2.10 -8.83 0.78
N THR A 800 -1.36 -9.94 0.71
CA THR A 800 0.11 -9.94 0.65
C THR A 800 0.63 -9.22 -0.60
N TYR A 801 0.04 -9.50 -1.76
CA TYR A 801 0.38 -8.82 -3.02
C TYR A 801 0.19 -7.31 -2.95
N VAL A 802 -0.97 -6.86 -2.43
CA VAL A 802 -1.29 -5.45 -2.27
C VAL A 802 -0.30 -4.79 -1.32
N GLN A 803 -0.03 -5.41 -0.16
CA GLN A 803 0.94 -4.90 0.81
C GLN A 803 2.34 -4.74 0.19
N LEU A 804 2.83 -5.73 -0.54
CA LEU A 804 4.13 -5.64 -1.24
C LEU A 804 4.14 -4.54 -2.29
N SER A 805 3.04 -4.38 -3.03
CA SER A 805 2.95 -3.40 -4.12
C SER A 805 2.86 -1.96 -3.62
N VAL A 806 2.23 -1.71 -2.46
CA VAL A 806 1.96 -0.35 -1.95
C VAL A 806 2.82 0.06 -0.74
N ALA A 807 3.29 -0.89 0.06
CA ALA A 807 3.95 -0.64 1.34
C ALA A 807 5.40 -1.16 1.42
N ALA A 808 5.94 -1.74 0.35
CA ALA A 808 7.34 -2.15 0.24
C ALA A 808 8.06 -1.50 -0.97
N PRO A 809 8.15 -0.16 -1.02
CA PRO A 809 8.75 0.55 -2.14
C PRO A 809 10.23 0.19 -2.34
N ASP A 810 10.91 -0.20 -1.27
CA ASP A 810 12.32 -0.58 -1.21
C ASP A 810 12.65 -1.86 -2.00
N ILE A 811 11.70 -2.77 -2.18
CA ILE A 811 11.91 -4.05 -2.89
C ILE A 811 11.07 -4.15 -4.18
N ILE A 812 10.55 -3.04 -4.71
CA ILE A 812 9.85 -3.04 -6.01
C ILE A 812 10.76 -3.63 -7.09
N GLY A 813 10.24 -4.60 -7.87
CA GLY A 813 10.98 -5.28 -8.94
C GLY A 813 11.92 -6.41 -8.44
N GLN A 814 12.05 -6.59 -7.13
CA GLN A 814 12.92 -7.62 -6.51
C GLN A 814 12.12 -8.83 -5.99
N TRP A 815 10.87 -8.95 -6.40
CA TRP A 815 10.04 -10.10 -6.07
C TRP A 815 9.11 -10.42 -7.22
N ALA A 816 8.67 -11.66 -7.25
CA ALA A 816 7.69 -12.14 -8.20
C ALA A 816 6.74 -13.14 -7.54
N VAL A 817 5.67 -13.47 -8.26
CA VAL A 817 4.72 -14.50 -7.86
C VAL A 817 4.79 -15.70 -8.80
N ALA A 818 4.48 -16.87 -8.26
CA ALA A 818 4.31 -18.12 -8.98
C ALA A 818 3.11 -18.89 -8.41
N PRO A 819 2.54 -19.87 -9.14
CA PRO A 819 1.57 -20.81 -8.57
C PRO A 819 2.13 -21.50 -7.33
N ILE A 820 1.28 -21.88 -6.37
CA ILE A 820 1.75 -22.56 -5.15
C ILE A 820 2.40 -23.90 -5.50
N PRO A 821 3.42 -24.37 -4.75
CA PRO A 821 4.02 -25.68 -4.99
C PRO A 821 2.97 -26.79 -5.01
N GLY A 822 3.06 -27.65 -6.03
CA GLY A 822 2.10 -28.73 -6.23
C GLY A 822 2.71 -30.12 -6.07
N VAL A 823 1.95 -31.12 -6.49
CA VAL A 823 2.38 -32.52 -6.56
C VAL A 823 2.45 -32.96 -8.02
N LYS A 824 3.62 -33.41 -8.44
CA LYS A 824 3.85 -33.91 -9.80
C LYS A 824 3.09 -35.20 -10.05
N GLN A 825 2.30 -35.20 -11.11
CA GLN A 825 1.50 -36.34 -11.58
C GLN A 825 2.30 -37.22 -12.54
N ALA A 826 1.78 -38.42 -12.82
CA ALA A 826 2.44 -39.39 -13.69
C ALA A 826 2.57 -38.92 -15.15
N ASP A 827 1.69 -38.02 -15.60
CA ASP A 827 1.70 -37.41 -16.94
C ASP A 827 2.63 -36.18 -17.06
N GLY A 828 3.31 -35.82 -15.98
CA GLY A 828 4.21 -34.67 -15.91
C GLY A 828 3.56 -33.35 -15.51
N THR A 829 2.23 -33.28 -15.41
CA THR A 829 1.53 -32.11 -14.87
C THR A 829 1.79 -31.94 -13.38
N VAL A 830 1.67 -30.72 -12.88
CA VAL A 830 1.78 -30.44 -11.43
C VAL A 830 0.42 -29.99 -10.92
N ALA A 831 -0.19 -30.82 -10.07
CA ALA A 831 -1.49 -30.53 -9.49
C ALA A 831 -1.34 -29.66 -8.24
N ARG A 832 -2.04 -28.53 -8.19
CA ARG A 832 -1.86 -27.47 -7.17
C ARG A 832 -3.13 -27.17 -6.38
N TRP A 833 -3.89 -28.22 -6.10
CA TRP A 833 -5.20 -28.08 -5.44
C TRP A 833 -5.11 -27.22 -4.17
N SER A 834 -5.91 -26.16 -4.10
CA SER A 834 -6.02 -25.30 -2.92
C SER A 834 -7.42 -24.76 -2.72
N GLN A 835 -7.76 -24.47 -1.46
CA GLN A 835 -8.98 -23.77 -1.12
C GLN A 835 -8.80 -22.26 -1.31
N GLN A 836 -9.87 -21.59 -1.72
CA GLN A 836 -9.92 -20.13 -1.84
C GLN A 836 -10.99 -19.54 -0.94
N GLY A 837 -10.66 -18.41 -0.31
CA GLY A 837 -11.61 -17.68 0.52
C GLY A 837 -12.64 -16.95 -0.34
N THR A 838 -13.91 -17.03 0.03
CA THR A 838 -14.98 -16.36 -0.71
C THR A 838 -15.92 -15.58 0.18
N VAL A 839 -16.33 -14.43 -0.34
CA VAL A 839 -17.38 -13.58 0.21
C VAL A 839 -18.52 -13.58 -0.80
N SER A 840 -19.76 -13.62 -0.33
CA SER A 840 -20.92 -13.99 -1.13
C SER A 840 -22.12 -13.09 -0.87
N GLY A 841 -23.00 -13.04 -1.87
CA GLY A 841 -24.34 -12.47 -1.79
C GLY A 841 -25.41 -13.57 -1.64
N MET A 842 -26.46 -13.30 -0.87
CA MET A 842 -27.57 -14.24 -0.64
C MET A 842 -28.94 -13.53 -0.55
N ILE A 843 -30.01 -14.26 -0.89
CA ILE A 843 -31.40 -13.79 -0.83
C ILE A 843 -32.09 -14.34 0.41
N MET A 844 -32.70 -13.48 1.21
CA MET A 844 -33.33 -13.89 2.46
C MET A 844 -34.72 -14.53 2.25
N LYS A 845 -35.01 -15.65 2.92
CA LYS A 845 -36.23 -16.47 2.67
C LYS A 845 -37.56 -15.77 3.00
N LYS A 846 -37.57 -14.76 3.86
CA LYS A 846 -38.79 -13.99 4.18
C LYS A 846 -39.00 -12.76 3.28
N SER A 847 -38.13 -12.52 2.28
CA SER A 847 -38.37 -11.47 1.29
C SER A 847 -39.63 -11.79 0.47
N ASP A 848 -40.39 -10.77 0.11
CA ASP A 848 -41.49 -10.83 -0.86
C ASP A 848 -41.07 -10.33 -2.26
N LYS A 849 -39.79 -10.00 -2.46
CA LYS A 849 -39.22 -9.42 -3.69
C LYS A 849 -38.17 -10.33 -4.32
N TYR A 850 -38.52 -11.59 -4.55
CA TYR A 850 -37.59 -12.62 -5.05
C TYR A 850 -37.01 -12.27 -6.43
N GLU A 851 -37.86 -11.86 -7.36
CA GLU A 851 -37.44 -11.53 -8.73
C GLU A 851 -36.55 -10.28 -8.74
N GLU A 852 -36.90 -9.25 -7.96
CA GLU A 852 -36.09 -8.03 -7.86
C GLU A 852 -34.75 -8.30 -7.16
N SER A 853 -34.75 -9.16 -6.14
CA SER A 853 -33.53 -9.59 -5.44
C SER A 853 -32.59 -10.37 -6.35
N TRP A 854 -33.14 -11.27 -7.16
CA TRP A 854 -32.39 -12.04 -8.14
C TRP A 854 -31.85 -11.17 -9.27
N ALA A 855 -32.69 -10.29 -9.84
CA ALA A 855 -32.25 -9.33 -10.85
C ALA A 855 -31.10 -8.45 -10.35
N PHE A 856 -31.12 -8.07 -9.07
CA PHE A 856 -30.02 -7.34 -8.44
C PHE A 856 -28.75 -8.17 -8.30
N LEU A 857 -28.83 -9.43 -7.84
CA LEU A 857 -27.65 -10.31 -7.73
C LEU A 857 -27.05 -10.67 -9.09
N ASP A 858 -27.90 -10.94 -10.09
CA ASP A 858 -27.49 -11.20 -11.47
C ASP A 858 -26.74 -9.98 -12.05
N TRP A 859 -27.32 -8.78 -11.93
CA TRP A 859 -26.67 -7.54 -12.34
C TRP A 859 -25.35 -7.32 -11.59
N TRP A 860 -25.37 -7.39 -10.26
CA TRP A 860 -24.21 -7.13 -9.42
C TRP A 860 -23.04 -8.05 -9.75
N THR A 861 -23.31 -9.33 -10.02
CA THR A 861 -22.27 -10.33 -10.31
C THR A 861 -21.92 -10.46 -11.79
N SER A 862 -22.49 -9.63 -12.67
CA SER A 862 -22.19 -9.63 -14.09
C SER A 862 -20.76 -9.15 -14.39
N GLU A 863 -20.20 -9.62 -15.51
CA GLU A 863 -18.83 -9.31 -15.93
C GLU A 863 -18.58 -7.79 -15.99
N GLN A 864 -19.43 -7.08 -16.72
CA GLN A 864 -19.31 -5.63 -16.91
C GLN A 864 -19.36 -4.86 -15.58
N VAL A 865 -20.31 -5.19 -14.70
CA VAL A 865 -20.49 -4.49 -13.43
C VAL A 865 -19.33 -4.78 -12.49
N GLN A 866 -18.85 -6.02 -12.42
CA GLN A 866 -17.72 -6.37 -11.58
C GLN A 866 -16.40 -5.74 -12.07
N ALA A 867 -16.17 -5.70 -13.39
CA ALA A 867 -15.01 -5.03 -13.97
C ALA A 867 -15.05 -3.51 -13.74
N GLU A 868 -16.20 -2.87 -13.99
CA GLU A 868 -16.37 -1.43 -13.77
C GLU A 868 -16.26 -1.06 -12.28
N PHE A 869 -16.85 -1.86 -11.39
CA PHE A 869 -16.73 -1.65 -9.94
C PHE A 869 -15.28 -1.78 -9.49
N GLY A 870 -14.57 -2.83 -9.93
CA GLY A 870 -13.17 -3.02 -9.58
C GLY A 870 -12.26 -1.91 -10.09
N ASN A 871 -12.42 -1.51 -11.36
CA ASN A 871 -11.66 -0.41 -11.95
C ASN A 871 -11.99 0.93 -11.28
N SER A 872 -13.25 1.16 -10.90
CA SER A 872 -13.65 2.37 -10.18
C SER A 872 -13.06 2.42 -8.78
N MET A 873 -13.05 1.28 -8.06
CA MET A 873 -12.42 1.16 -6.75
C MET A 873 -10.93 1.47 -6.83
N GLU A 874 -10.20 0.89 -7.78
CA GLU A 874 -8.75 1.09 -7.94
C GLU A 874 -8.42 2.50 -8.46
N SER A 875 -9.18 3.02 -9.43
CA SER A 875 -9.04 4.39 -9.96
C SER A 875 -9.27 5.45 -8.89
N LEU A 876 -10.30 5.26 -8.06
CA LEU A 876 -10.60 6.22 -7.00
C LEU A 876 -9.61 6.04 -5.85
N TYR A 877 -9.51 4.85 -5.30
CA TYR A 877 -8.88 4.68 -4.01
C TYR A 877 -7.44 4.15 -4.06
N GLY A 878 -6.90 3.91 -5.26
CA GLY A 878 -5.55 3.38 -5.47
C GLY A 878 -5.50 1.86 -5.47
N LEU A 879 -4.31 1.34 -5.77
CA LEU A 879 -4.01 -0.09 -5.83
C LEU A 879 -4.37 -0.84 -4.54
N GLU A 880 -4.38 -0.16 -3.39
CA GLU A 880 -4.75 -0.74 -2.11
C GLU A 880 -6.23 -1.15 -1.99
N TYR A 881 -7.09 -0.71 -2.91
CA TYR A 881 -8.50 -1.12 -3.01
C TYR A 881 -8.77 -2.07 -4.18
N ARG A 882 -7.73 -2.72 -4.72
CA ARG A 882 -7.87 -3.72 -5.78
C ARG A 882 -8.95 -4.73 -5.45
N TRP A 883 -9.89 -4.90 -6.39
CA TRP A 883 -11.09 -5.71 -6.22
C TRP A 883 -10.93 -7.10 -6.82
N ASN A 884 -10.95 -8.14 -5.98
CA ASN A 884 -10.77 -9.53 -6.42
C ASN A 884 -12.10 -10.21 -6.76
N THR A 885 -12.72 -9.79 -7.86
CA THR A 885 -14.02 -10.34 -8.27
C THR A 885 -14.01 -11.86 -8.41
N ALA A 886 -15.06 -12.54 -7.95
CA ALA A 886 -15.22 -13.98 -8.17
C ALA A 886 -15.66 -14.34 -9.60
N ASN A 887 -16.08 -13.34 -10.40
CA ASN A 887 -16.45 -13.55 -11.79
C ASN A 887 -15.17 -13.79 -12.62
N VAL A 888 -15.05 -14.98 -13.19
CA VAL A 888 -13.82 -15.42 -13.87
C VAL A 888 -13.50 -14.59 -15.11
N ASP A 889 -14.52 -14.11 -15.82
CA ASP A 889 -14.37 -13.30 -17.03
C ASP A 889 -13.95 -11.86 -16.66
N ALA A 890 -14.57 -11.30 -15.61
CA ALA A 890 -14.20 -9.96 -15.11
C ALA A 890 -12.77 -9.95 -14.53
N MET A 891 -12.35 -10.99 -13.82
CA MET A 891 -10.99 -11.11 -13.27
C MET A 891 -9.92 -10.99 -14.36
N ALA A 892 -10.16 -11.61 -15.54
CA ALA A 892 -9.24 -11.57 -16.67
C ALA A 892 -9.12 -10.17 -17.31
N SER A 893 -10.09 -9.28 -17.07
CA SER A 893 -10.09 -7.90 -17.56
C SER A 893 -9.40 -6.89 -16.64
N LEU A 894 -9.05 -7.29 -15.40
CA LEU A 894 -8.39 -6.43 -14.43
C LEU A 894 -6.90 -6.27 -14.75
N SER A 895 -6.34 -5.09 -14.43
CA SER A 895 -4.95 -4.72 -14.76
C SER A 895 -3.90 -5.44 -13.91
N TRP A 896 -3.62 -6.69 -14.26
CA TRP A 896 -2.46 -7.48 -13.81
C TRP A 896 -1.30 -7.32 -14.79
N SER A 897 -0.05 -7.43 -14.33
CA SER A 897 1.07 -7.59 -15.28
C SER A 897 1.01 -8.97 -15.94
N GLY A 898 1.64 -9.13 -17.12
CA GLY A 898 1.57 -10.39 -17.88
C GLY A 898 2.01 -11.63 -17.09
N SER A 899 3.15 -11.56 -16.39
CA SER A 899 3.65 -12.69 -15.58
C SER A 899 2.80 -12.99 -14.35
N GLU A 900 2.20 -11.97 -13.72
CA GLU A 900 1.27 -12.17 -12.61
C GLU A 900 -0.02 -12.84 -13.07
N LEU A 901 -0.55 -12.40 -14.22
CA LEU A 901 -1.75 -12.97 -14.82
C LEU A 901 -1.54 -14.45 -15.19
N GLU A 902 -0.37 -14.81 -15.73
CA GLU A 902 -0.02 -16.21 -16.02
C GLU A 902 -0.02 -17.08 -14.75
N ALA A 903 0.61 -16.61 -13.66
CA ALA A 903 0.63 -17.32 -12.39
C ALA A 903 -0.78 -17.47 -11.78
N LEU A 904 -1.59 -16.41 -11.86
CA LEU A 904 -2.98 -16.41 -11.41
C LEU A 904 -3.84 -17.38 -12.22
N HIS A 905 -3.71 -17.35 -13.54
CA HIS A 905 -4.45 -18.23 -14.43
C HIS A 905 -4.10 -19.69 -14.17
N GLU A 906 -2.82 -20.03 -14.03
CA GLU A 906 -2.41 -21.40 -13.72
C GLU A 906 -2.96 -21.83 -12.36
N GLN A 907 -2.83 -21.00 -11.32
CA GLN A 907 -3.36 -21.33 -9.99
C GLN A 907 -4.89 -21.47 -9.98
N ALA A 908 -5.61 -20.65 -10.75
CA ALA A 908 -7.07 -20.66 -10.82
C ALA A 908 -7.63 -21.96 -11.41
N ARG A 909 -6.82 -22.76 -12.12
CA ARG A 909 -7.24 -24.08 -12.62
C ARG A 909 -7.45 -25.10 -11.49
N TRP A 910 -6.79 -24.88 -10.35
CA TRP A 910 -6.66 -25.86 -9.27
C TRP A 910 -7.44 -25.47 -8.01
N VAL A 911 -8.56 -24.77 -8.16
CA VAL A 911 -9.35 -24.33 -6.99
C VAL A 911 -10.30 -25.43 -6.53
N LYS A 912 -10.33 -25.69 -5.23
CA LYS A 912 -11.21 -26.69 -4.62
C LYS A 912 -11.55 -26.32 -3.19
N ASN A 913 -12.76 -25.82 -2.97
CA ASN A 913 -13.25 -25.47 -1.64
C ASN A 913 -13.88 -26.68 -0.93
N ILE A 914 -13.80 -26.66 0.40
CA ILE A 914 -14.39 -27.66 1.28
C ILE A 914 -15.91 -27.48 1.29
N PRO A 915 -16.70 -28.51 0.91
CA PRO A 915 -18.15 -28.47 1.06
C PRO A 915 -18.54 -28.27 2.53
N LEU A 916 -19.58 -27.46 2.77
CA LEU A 916 -19.97 -27.10 4.13
C LEU A 916 -21.12 -27.98 4.63
N VAL A 917 -20.78 -28.95 5.48
CA VAL A 917 -21.74 -29.92 6.05
C VAL A 917 -22.10 -29.60 7.51
N PRO A 918 -23.18 -30.16 8.06
CA PRO A 918 -23.53 -30.00 9.47
C PRO A 918 -22.40 -30.45 10.41
N GLY A 919 -21.77 -29.50 11.10
CA GLY A 919 -20.61 -29.73 11.96
C GLY A 919 -19.27 -29.30 11.36
N HIS A 920 -19.23 -28.77 10.13
CA HIS A 920 -18.00 -28.34 9.44
C HIS A 920 -17.13 -27.38 10.27
N TYR A 921 -17.74 -26.47 11.05
CA TYR A 921 -17.04 -25.51 11.91
C TYR A 921 -16.12 -26.18 12.95
N PHE A 922 -16.33 -27.47 13.23
CA PHE A 922 -15.54 -28.27 14.14
C PHE A 922 -14.27 -28.85 13.49
N LEU A 923 -14.24 -28.97 12.14
CA LEU A 923 -13.14 -29.58 11.38
C LEU A 923 -11.80 -28.89 11.62
N GLY A 924 -11.73 -27.59 11.31
CA GLY A 924 -10.49 -26.82 11.44
C GLY A 924 -10.00 -26.78 12.89
N ARG A 925 -10.91 -26.71 13.87
CA ARG A 925 -10.54 -26.77 15.29
C ARG A 925 -9.89 -28.10 15.66
N GLU A 926 -10.50 -29.23 15.30
CA GLU A 926 -9.97 -30.54 15.67
C GLU A 926 -8.65 -30.86 14.96
N LEU A 927 -8.52 -30.46 13.69
CA LEU A 927 -7.24 -30.55 13.00
C LEU A 927 -6.17 -29.66 13.65
N GLY A 928 -6.53 -28.46 14.10
CA GLY A 928 -5.61 -27.60 14.87
C GLY A 928 -5.19 -28.22 16.20
N PHE A 929 -6.11 -28.86 16.93
CA PHE A 929 -5.75 -29.60 18.15
C PHE A 929 -4.85 -30.79 17.87
N ALA A 930 -5.16 -31.61 16.86
CA ALA A 930 -4.30 -32.72 16.48
C ALA A 930 -2.92 -32.23 16.03
N TRP A 931 -2.85 -31.14 15.27
CA TRP A 931 -1.58 -30.54 14.86
C TRP A 931 -0.77 -30.07 16.08
N ASN A 932 -1.39 -29.36 17.03
CA ASN A 932 -0.73 -28.94 18.27
C ASN A 932 -0.21 -30.13 19.10
N SER A 933 -0.99 -31.21 19.17
CA SER A 933 -0.59 -32.46 19.83
C SER A 933 0.70 -33.04 19.22
N VAL A 934 0.79 -33.08 17.89
CA VAL A 934 1.96 -33.63 17.20
C VAL A 934 3.15 -32.67 17.27
N VAL A 935 2.93 -31.42 16.89
CA VAL A 935 4.00 -30.44 16.67
C VAL A 935 4.55 -29.88 17.97
N LEU A 936 3.68 -29.61 18.96
CA LEU A 936 4.10 -29.01 20.23
C LEU A 936 4.28 -30.05 21.35
N SER A 937 3.50 -31.13 21.34
CA SER A 937 3.52 -32.14 22.43
C SER A 937 4.23 -33.44 22.06
N GLY A 938 4.63 -33.61 20.79
CA GLY A 938 5.35 -34.80 20.32
C GLY A 938 4.50 -36.08 20.30
N GLU A 939 3.17 -35.96 20.29
CA GLU A 939 2.27 -37.12 20.20
C GLU A 939 2.38 -37.81 18.83
N PRO A 940 2.23 -39.15 18.74
CA PRO A 940 2.19 -39.84 17.46
C PRO A 940 1.05 -39.34 16.57
N PHE A 941 1.37 -38.94 15.33
CA PHE A 941 0.40 -38.31 14.42
C PHE A 941 -0.86 -39.15 14.14
N ILE A 942 -0.74 -40.49 14.12
CA ILE A 942 -1.90 -41.38 13.94
C ILE A 942 -2.87 -41.25 15.12
N GLU A 943 -2.36 -41.26 16.35
CA GLU A 943 -3.19 -41.18 17.56
C GLU A 943 -3.89 -39.82 17.65
N ALA A 944 -3.16 -38.74 17.38
CA ALA A 944 -3.72 -37.38 17.37
C ALA A 944 -4.84 -37.22 16.32
N LEU A 945 -4.63 -37.73 15.09
CA LEU A 945 -5.63 -37.66 14.02
C LEU A 945 -6.85 -38.55 14.33
N GLU A 946 -6.66 -39.72 14.92
CA GLU A 946 -7.76 -40.59 15.36
C GLU A 946 -8.62 -39.91 16.44
N GLN A 947 -7.99 -39.21 17.39
CA GLN A 947 -8.71 -38.44 18.40
C GLN A 947 -9.53 -37.31 17.78
N ALA A 948 -8.93 -36.52 16.88
CA ALA A 948 -9.62 -35.45 16.15
C ALA A 948 -10.78 -35.97 15.28
N ARG A 949 -10.62 -37.13 14.62
CA ARG A 949 -11.69 -37.77 13.85
C ARG A 949 -12.86 -38.16 14.75
N ASN A 950 -12.60 -38.79 15.90
CA ASN A 950 -13.65 -39.18 16.85
C ASN A 950 -14.32 -37.94 17.49
N SER A 951 -13.49 -36.95 17.85
CA SER A 951 -13.75 -35.51 17.92
C SER A 951 -14.92 -35.01 17.09
N LEU A 952 -14.59 -34.84 15.81
CA LEU A 952 -15.41 -34.31 14.74
C LEU A 952 -16.66 -35.14 14.51
N GLN A 953 -16.54 -36.46 14.43
CA GLN A 953 -17.70 -37.32 14.12
C GLN A 953 -18.79 -37.24 15.19
N ARG A 954 -18.42 -37.16 16.48
CA ARG A 954 -19.40 -36.97 17.56
C ARG A 954 -20.14 -35.64 17.44
N GLU A 955 -19.43 -34.58 17.10
CA GLU A 955 -20.05 -33.28 16.90
C GLU A 955 -20.95 -33.26 15.66
N MET A 956 -20.51 -33.85 14.54
CA MET A 956 -21.33 -34.00 13.34
C MET A 956 -22.65 -34.72 13.67
N TRP A 957 -22.59 -35.87 14.36
CA TRP A 957 -23.80 -36.57 14.78
C TRP A 957 -24.72 -35.73 15.67
N ARG A 958 -24.15 -34.95 16.60
CA ARG A 958 -24.93 -34.02 17.43
C ARG A 958 -25.63 -32.99 16.57
N LYS A 959 -24.90 -32.34 15.65
CA LYS A 959 -25.44 -31.27 14.81
C LYS A 959 -26.46 -31.77 13.78
N GLN A 960 -26.19 -32.92 13.16
CA GLN A 960 -27.12 -33.59 12.25
C GLN A 960 -28.43 -33.93 12.96
N LYS A 961 -28.35 -34.45 14.20
CA LYS A 961 -29.53 -34.71 15.04
C LYS A 961 -30.28 -33.44 15.42
N ASP A 962 -29.57 -32.35 15.75
CA ASP A 962 -30.18 -31.04 16.06
C ASP A 962 -30.94 -30.46 14.85
N LEU A 963 -30.49 -30.75 13.63
CA LEU A 963 -31.13 -30.37 12.37
C LEU A 963 -32.19 -31.37 11.90
N GLY A 964 -32.38 -32.49 12.61
CA GLY A 964 -33.37 -33.52 12.27
C GLY A 964 -33.00 -34.38 11.05
N LEU A 965 -31.73 -34.45 10.68
CA LEU A 965 -31.25 -35.27 9.56
C LEU A 965 -31.29 -36.76 9.89
N GLN A 966 -31.61 -37.59 8.91
CA GLN A 966 -31.65 -39.05 9.05
C GLN A 966 -30.31 -39.67 8.70
N ALA A 967 -30.09 -40.92 9.10
CA ALA A 967 -28.80 -41.59 8.88
C ALA A 967 -28.54 -41.92 7.40
N ASP A 968 -29.58 -41.97 6.58
CA ASP A 968 -29.57 -42.20 5.13
C ASP A 968 -29.70 -40.91 4.30
N THR A 969 -29.65 -39.73 4.94
CA THR A 969 -29.58 -38.45 4.24
C THR A 969 -28.34 -38.39 3.34
N ASP A 970 -28.51 -37.89 2.12
CA ASP A 970 -27.44 -37.53 1.21
C ASP A 970 -27.50 -36.01 0.99
N LEU A 971 -26.46 -35.29 1.41
CA LEU A 971 -26.39 -33.84 1.29
C LEU A 971 -25.98 -33.37 -0.12
N GLY A 972 -25.75 -34.31 -1.06
CA GLY A 972 -25.43 -34.00 -2.44
C GLY A 972 -24.04 -33.41 -2.61
N ILE A 973 -23.02 -34.00 -1.98
CA ILE A 973 -21.64 -33.51 -2.08
C ILE A 973 -21.13 -33.65 -3.51
N VAL A 974 -20.97 -32.52 -4.21
CA VAL A 974 -20.47 -32.50 -5.59
C VAL A 974 -18.99 -32.91 -5.63
N PRO A 975 -18.64 -34.02 -6.31
CA PRO A 975 -17.25 -34.40 -6.52
C PRO A 975 -16.56 -33.42 -7.46
N TYR A 976 -15.29 -33.10 -7.20
CA TYR A 976 -14.51 -32.22 -8.07
C TYR A 976 -13.05 -32.67 -8.11
N GLN A 977 -12.58 -33.14 -9.27
CA GLN A 977 -11.26 -33.77 -9.44
C GLN A 977 -10.54 -33.36 -10.73
N THR A 978 -11.17 -32.49 -11.54
CA THR A 978 -10.64 -32.06 -12.85
C THR A 978 -10.31 -30.58 -12.81
N PRO A 979 -9.13 -30.15 -13.30
CA PRO A 979 -8.79 -28.74 -13.32
C PRO A 979 -9.78 -27.96 -14.21
N PHE A 980 -10.06 -26.73 -13.82
CA PHE A 980 -10.88 -25.81 -14.61
C PHE A 980 -10.05 -25.17 -15.73
N PHE A 981 -10.69 -24.83 -16.84
CA PHE A 981 -10.09 -24.08 -17.94
C PHE A 981 -11.00 -22.89 -18.25
N MET A 982 -10.44 -21.68 -18.20
CA MET A 982 -11.17 -20.46 -18.57
C MET A 982 -11.43 -20.42 -20.09
N LYS A 983 -12.48 -19.70 -20.51
CA LYS A 983 -12.80 -19.54 -21.93
C LYS A 983 -11.62 -18.90 -22.67
N GLY A 984 -11.13 -19.56 -23.74
CA GLY A 984 -10.02 -19.06 -24.56
C GLY A 984 -8.63 -19.57 -24.18
N GLY A 985 -8.51 -20.47 -23.20
CA GLY A 985 -7.23 -21.05 -22.74
C GLY A 985 -6.89 -22.44 -23.28
N GLU A 986 -7.42 -22.84 -24.45
CA GLU A 986 -6.99 -24.06 -25.17
C GLU A 986 -5.95 -23.77 -26.26
#